data_AF-C9Z879-F1
#
_entry.id   AF-C9Z879-F1
#
_cell.length_a   1.000
_cell.length_b   1.000
_cell.length_c   1.000
_cell.angle_alpha   90.00
_cell.angle_beta   90.00
_cell.angle_gamma   90.00
#
_symmetry.space_group_name_H-M   'P 1'
#
loop_
_entity.id
_entity.type
_entity.pdbx_description
1 polymer ?
#
loop_
_entity_poly.entity_id
_entity_poly.type
_entity_poly.pdbx_seq_one_letter_code
_entity_poly.pdbx_strand_id
1 'polypeptide(L)'
;MAQASHRKQLGALLEDLKQRSGHSYQWIGQSVRASKSTVYRYCTGQIVPPDFATVERIAKACNAGRAEMAALHQLWMAASAGPEDVPADARDEAWSDARGEVPPAGQDELPSAAAEETPDGLPDEACDDVPEAVSDGLPDDGGDDRPERPEEAERPGVPVSTGPGAAAGPGVPAGVPAGTNSPTAGPTNRVPRQRRRSLLLVLSAALMTLVVAVTATGSSPADRDSSSGSARQWIPGPAWVSAPAPVPSTLFGVTLNSTTGTMPSFRTGAVRLWDSDTRWSNIQPRRGEFDWSILDRLVDGAERARLPALFVMGGTPRWASPDGPVGPYADGSRAAPPDRLADWDTYVRALVERYEGRIEAYELWVLANDPRFYDGSVRTLVEMVRRAARTIRAVDPDATVVCPGMGRLWDPEAVRVFERFAELGGYRHCDVAGVKLYQRTASDPPETMLALTRTVDRILHHAGVHPRLWNTGTMYEIPLQKPLGRRRAADYAVRFYLVGLYARNANVERMYFYNWGGTKIPIVLQAEGGAPTQAALAVERLQRWLAHARIHSCGHGLASGLGDNVWECRFTVTGSRLRHEAAIRWTDSGTAVTTSAPDLAAVHRLDGTVTPVRPGDTIRITEQPILLEEHPRSLRPVRREPSSADG
;
A
#
# COMPACT_ATOMS: atom_id res chain seq x y z
N MET A 1 -26.58 11.78 19.96
CA MET A 1 -27.67 10.82 20.26
C MET A 1 -27.68 9.62 19.30
N ALA A 2 -27.70 9.80 17.97
CA ALA A 2 -27.85 8.72 16.97
C ALA A 2 -27.04 7.42 17.24
N GLN A 3 -25.74 7.49 17.50
CA GLN A 3 -24.91 6.30 17.79
C GLN A 3 -25.42 5.46 18.98
N ALA A 4 -26.06 6.07 19.99
CA ALA A 4 -26.69 5.34 21.09
C ALA A 4 -28.00 4.64 20.68
N SER A 5 -28.67 5.13 19.64
CA SER A 5 -29.78 4.44 18.98
C SER A 5 -29.28 3.23 18.20
N HIS A 6 -28.26 3.41 17.35
CA HIS A 6 -27.69 2.33 16.53
C HIS A 6 -27.18 1.16 17.39
N ARG A 7 -26.52 1.45 18.53
CA ARG A 7 -26.11 0.41 19.51
C ARG A 7 -27.29 -0.39 20.07
N LYS A 8 -28.41 0.27 20.41
CA LYS A 8 -29.63 -0.41 20.88
C LYS A 8 -30.31 -1.21 19.77
N GLN A 9 -30.34 -0.69 18.54
CA GLN A 9 -30.92 -1.37 17.37
C GLN A 9 -30.12 -2.63 16.99
N LEU A 10 -28.78 -2.56 16.98
CA LEU A 10 -27.90 -3.72 16.80
C LEU A 10 -28.16 -4.79 17.85
N GLY A 11 -28.24 -4.39 19.13
CA GLY A 11 -28.56 -5.30 20.22
C GLY A 11 -29.92 -5.97 20.03
N ALA A 12 -30.98 -5.17 19.80
CA ALA A 12 -32.33 -5.67 19.60
C ALA A 12 -32.44 -6.71 18.46
N LEU A 13 -31.74 -6.51 17.35
CA LEU A 13 -31.73 -7.47 16.24
C LEU A 13 -30.96 -8.76 16.59
N LEU A 14 -29.86 -8.67 17.35
CA LEU A 14 -29.17 -9.85 17.89
C LEU A 14 -29.99 -10.60 18.95
N GLU A 15 -30.80 -9.89 19.73
CA GLU A 15 -31.69 -10.50 20.72
C GLU A 15 -32.90 -11.18 20.06
N ASP A 16 -33.51 -10.58 19.03
CA ASP A 16 -34.58 -11.22 18.23
C ASP A 16 -34.11 -12.55 17.62
N LEU A 17 -32.95 -12.56 16.96
CA LEU A 17 -32.34 -13.77 16.41
C LEU A 17 -32.05 -14.83 17.49
N LYS A 18 -31.56 -14.41 18.66
CA LYS A 18 -31.33 -15.31 19.81
C LYS A 18 -32.64 -15.79 20.47
N GLN A 19 -33.74 -15.05 20.38
CA GLN A 19 -35.07 -15.50 20.82
C GLN A 19 -35.68 -16.50 19.82
N ARG A 20 -35.65 -16.19 18.53
CA ARG A 20 -36.19 -17.04 17.44
C ARG A 20 -35.47 -18.38 17.31
N SER A 21 -34.16 -18.43 17.59
CA SER A 21 -33.37 -19.67 17.61
C SER A 21 -33.50 -20.49 18.92
N GLY A 22 -34.13 -19.93 19.96
CA GLY A 22 -34.31 -20.59 21.26
C GLY A 22 -33.02 -20.84 22.06
N HIS A 23 -31.86 -20.39 21.59
CA HIS A 23 -30.58 -20.66 22.24
C HIS A 23 -30.34 -19.76 23.47
N SER A 24 -29.66 -20.31 24.48
CA SER A 24 -29.24 -19.54 25.64
C SER A 24 -27.94 -18.76 25.35
N TYR A 25 -27.74 -17.61 25.99
CA TYR A 25 -26.50 -16.84 25.91
C TYR A 25 -25.24 -17.65 26.29
N GLN A 26 -25.41 -18.71 27.11
CA GLN A 26 -24.32 -19.60 27.50
C GLN A 26 -23.94 -20.55 26.36
N TRP A 27 -24.92 -21.10 25.65
CA TRP A 27 -24.71 -21.95 24.47
C TRP A 27 -24.10 -21.12 23.32
N ILE A 28 -24.66 -19.94 23.04
CA ILE A 28 -24.11 -19.03 22.02
C ILE A 28 -22.68 -18.64 22.38
N GLY A 29 -22.41 -18.32 23.65
CA GLY A 29 -21.06 -18.02 24.14
C GLY A 29 -20.06 -19.14 23.88
N GLN A 30 -20.43 -20.39 24.16
CA GLN A 30 -19.60 -21.57 23.84
C GLN A 30 -19.33 -21.67 22.34
N SER A 31 -20.36 -21.57 21.50
CA SER A 31 -20.25 -21.64 20.04
C SER A 31 -19.37 -20.53 19.44
N VAL A 32 -19.38 -19.31 19.99
CA VAL A 32 -18.60 -18.17 19.49
C VAL A 32 -17.31 -17.88 20.27
N ARG A 33 -16.94 -18.74 21.23
CA ARG A 33 -15.78 -18.58 22.14
C ARG A 33 -15.82 -17.26 22.96
N ALA A 34 -17.00 -16.83 23.38
CA ALA A 34 -17.21 -15.66 24.23
C ALA A 34 -17.89 -16.05 25.56
N SER A 35 -17.77 -15.22 26.59
CA SER A 35 -18.45 -15.50 27.87
C SER A 35 -19.97 -15.22 27.78
N LYS A 36 -20.76 -15.91 28.62
CA LYS A 36 -22.22 -15.68 28.74
C LYS A 36 -22.56 -14.21 28.96
N SER A 37 -21.80 -13.51 29.79
CA SER A 37 -22.01 -12.08 30.07
C SER A 37 -21.55 -11.19 28.91
N THR A 38 -20.52 -11.58 28.16
CA THR A 38 -20.12 -10.89 26.93
C THR A 38 -21.25 -10.92 25.89
N VAL A 39 -21.81 -12.11 25.59
CA VAL A 39 -22.91 -12.25 24.62
C VAL A 39 -24.16 -11.49 25.08
N TYR A 40 -24.53 -11.59 26.37
CA TYR A 40 -25.63 -10.81 26.93
C TYR A 40 -25.47 -9.30 26.71
N ARG A 41 -24.26 -8.75 26.89
CA ARG A 41 -23.99 -7.32 26.68
C ARG A 41 -24.00 -6.90 25.21
N TYR A 42 -23.77 -7.81 24.27
CA TYR A 42 -23.99 -7.57 22.83
C TYR A 42 -25.49 -7.56 22.49
N CYS A 43 -26.24 -8.61 22.85
CA CYS A 43 -27.69 -8.70 22.59
C CYS A 43 -28.50 -7.59 23.30
N THR A 44 -28.04 -7.08 24.45
CA THR A 44 -28.68 -5.91 25.11
C THR A 44 -28.15 -4.55 24.63
N GLY A 45 -27.27 -4.50 23.63
CA GLY A 45 -26.74 -3.26 23.06
C GLY A 45 -25.88 -2.42 24.02
N GLN A 46 -25.43 -3.00 25.13
CA GLN A 46 -24.63 -2.31 26.15
C GLN A 46 -23.19 -2.06 25.67
N ILE A 47 -22.66 -2.96 24.84
CA ILE A 47 -21.38 -2.83 24.14
C ILE A 47 -21.55 -3.35 22.71
N VAL A 48 -20.68 -2.91 21.81
CA VAL A 48 -20.59 -3.38 20.42
C VAL A 48 -19.45 -4.39 20.33
N PRO A 49 -19.56 -5.49 19.56
CA PRO A 49 -18.40 -6.31 19.24
C PRO A 49 -17.31 -5.50 18.52
N PRO A 50 -16.01 -5.72 18.81
CA PRO A 50 -14.94 -4.95 18.20
C PRO A 50 -14.73 -5.27 16.70
N ASP A 51 -15.26 -6.40 16.26
CA ASP A 51 -15.20 -6.90 14.89
C ASP A 51 -16.58 -7.44 14.46
N PHE A 52 -16.91 -7.30 13.17
CA PHE A 52 -18.16 -7.86 12.64
C PHE A 52 -18.17 -9.38 12.65
N ALA A 53 -17.03 -10.07 12.56
CA ALA A 53 -16.97 -11.54 12.59
C ALA A 53 -17.51 -12.12 13.91
N THR A 54 -17.54 -11.35 14.99
CA THR A 54 -18.16 -11.70 16.27
C THR A 54 -19.68 -11.50 16.23
N VAL A 55 -20.19 -10.46 15.56
CA VAL A 55 -21.62 -10.29 15.24
C VAL A 55 -22.09 -11.45 14.36
N GLU A 56 -21.34 -11.72 13.28
CA GLU A 56 -21.64 -12.73 12.27
C GLU A 56 -21.68 -14.15 12.85
N ARG A 57 -20.73 -14.50 13.74
CA ARG A 57 -20.72 -15.81 14.42
C ARG A 57 -21.90 -15.97 15.38
N ILE A 58 -22.34 -14.90 16.07
CA ILE A 58 -23.55 -14.94 16.90
C ILE A 58 -24.78 -15.11 16.02
N ALA A 59 -24.90 -14.33 14.95
CA ALA A 59 -26.03 -14.38 14.03
C ALA A 59 -26.14 -15.72 13.28
N LYS A 60 -25.02 -16.29 12.81
CA LYS A 60 -24.96 -17.64 12.23
C LYS A 60 -25.32 -18.73 13.25
N ALA A 61 -24.86 -18.61 14.50
CA ALA A 61 -25.27 -19.50 15.58
C ALA A 61 -26.77 -19.39 15.93
N CYS A 62 -27.45 -18.33 15.47
CA CYS A 62 -28.89 -18.11 15.58
C CYS A 62 -29.64 -18.31 14.24
N ASN A 63 -29.03 -18.93 13.22
CA ASN A 63 -29.59 -19.16 11.88
C ASN A 63 -30.05 -17.91 11.11
N ALA A 64 -29.38 -16.77 11.29
CA ALA A 64 -29.69 -15.53 10.56
C ALA A 64 -29.49 -15.65 9.03
N GLY A 65 -30.46 -15.15 8.27
CA GLY A 65 -30.43 -15.08 6.80
C GLY A 65 -29.61 -13.91 6.24
N ARG A 66 -29.43 -13.87 4.92
CA ARG A 66 -28.57 -12.87 4.23
C ARG A 66 -29.01 -11.42 4.47
N ALA A 67 -30.32 -11.13 4.44
CA ALA A 67 -30.84 -9.78 4.68
C ALA A 67 -30.64 -9.33 6.14
N GLU A 68 -30.82 -10.25 7.09
CA GLU A 68 -30.61 -10.00 8.53
C GLU A 68 -29.11 -9.75 8.82
N MET A 69 -28.23 -10.49 8.15
CA MET A 69 -26.78 -10.27 8.22
C MET A 69 -26.37 -8.89 7.66
N ALA A 70 -26.96 -8.46 6.54
CA ALA A 70 -26.72 -7.14 5.98
C ALA A 70 -27.21 -6.02 6.91
N ALA A 71 -28.40 -6.17 7.49
CA ALA A 71 -28.94 -5.22 8.49
C ALA A 71 -28.06 -5.14 9.75
N LEU A 72 -27.60 -6.29 10.26
CA LEU A 72 -26.63 -6.35 11.35
C LEU A 72 -25.31 -5.64 11.01
N HIS A 73 -24.80 -5.79 9.78
CA HIS A 73 -23.56 -5.13 9.35
C HIS A 73 -23.72 -3.61 9.30
N GLN A 74 -24.81 -3.11 8.71
CA GLN A 74 -25.10 -1.67 8.67
C GLN A 74 -25.27 -1.09 10.09
N LEU A 75 -26.01 -1.76 10.96
CA LEU A 75 -26.17 -1.36 12.36
C LEU A 75 -24.86 -1.43 13.15
N TRP A 76 -23.98 -2.40 12.87
CA TRP A 76 -22.65 -2.51 13.48
C TRP A 76 -21.71 -1.37 13.04
N MET A 77 -21.68 -1.05 11.74
CA MET A 77 -20.94 0.09 11.21
C MET A 77 -21.43 1.41 11.84
N ALA A 78 -22.74 1.67 11.79
CA ALA A 78 -23.36 2.87 12.32
C ALA A 78 -23.29 2.99 13.87
N ALA A 79 -23.08 1.87 14.58
CA ALA A 79 -22.80 1.84 16.00
C ALA A 79 -21.31 2.08 16.33
N SER A 80 -20.39 1.74 15.43
CA SER A 80 -18.93 1.76 15.65
C SER A 80 -18.26 3.07 15.19
N ALA A 81 -18.83 3.74 14.18
CA ALA A 81 -18.29 4.92 13.50
C ALA A 81 -17.89 6.10 14.41
N GLY A 82 -17.04 7.01 13.89
CA GLY A 82 -16.65 8.27 14.50
C GLY A 82 -17.81 9.26 14.71
N PRO A 83 -17.66 10.29 15.56
CA PRO A 83 -18.54 11.47 15.52
C PRO A 83 -18.22 12.39 14.32
N GLU A 84 -17.17 12.06 13.55
CA GLU A 84 -16.54 12.91 12.52
C GLU A 84 -16.77 12.38 11.09
N ASP A 85 -17.36 11.18 10.93
CA ASP A 85 -17.51 10.47 9.65
C ASP A 85 -18.94 10.53 9.05
N VAL A 86 -19.72 11.59 9.31
CA VAL A 86 -21.10 11.72 8.80
C VAL A 86 -21.37 13.11 8.22
N PRO A 87 -21.48 13.26 6.89
CA PRO A 87 -22.00 14.47 6.25
C PRO A 87 -23.41 14.85 6.73
N ALA A 88 -23.68 16.16 6.79
CA ALA A 88 -24.87 16.70 7.46
C ALA A 88 -26.18 16.63 6.64
N ASP A 89 -26.10 16.17 5.40
CA ASP A 89 -27.16 16.09 4.38
C ASP A 89 -27.89 14.74 4.35
N ALA A 90 -27.39 13.70 5.00
CA ALA A 90 -28.04 12.39 5.13
C ALA A 90 -29.23 12.39 6.11
N ARG A 91 -30.14 13.37 5.96
CA ARG A 91 -31.41 13.48 6.70
C ARG A 91 -32.56 13.71 5.72
N ASP A 92 -33.69 13.09 6.06
CA ASP A 92 -35.01 13.34 5.49
C ASP A 92 -35.29 12.83 4.06
N GLU A 93 -34.72 11.68 3.64
CA GLU A 93 -35.26 10.94 2.47
C GLU A 93 -35.14 9.38 2.52
N ALA A 94 -34.85 8.78 3.69
CA ALA A 94 -34.52 7.34 3.80
C ALA A 94 -35.51 6.47 4.61
N TRP A 95 -36.75 6.92 4.87
CA TRP A 95 -37.72 6.21 5.73
C TRP A 95 -39.15 6.22 5.18
N SER A 96 -39.43 5.39 4.17
CA SER A 96 -40.79 5.03 3.72
C SER A 96 -40.87 3.56 3.30
N ASP A 97 -40.11 3.16 2.28
CA ASP A 97 -40.31 1.92 1.50
C ASP A 97 -39.98 0.59 2.19
N ALA A 98 -39.71 0.60 3.50
CA ALA A 98 -39.53 -0.63 4.28
C ALA A 98 -40.85 -1.40 4.55
N ARG A 99 -41.99 -0.94 4.02
CA ARG A 99 -43.33 -1.57 4.15
C ARG A 99 -44.24 -1.30 2.93
N GLY A 100 -44.12 -2.10 1.87
CA GLY A 100 -45.02 -2.07 0.72
C GLY A 100 -44.95 -3.32 -0.15
N GLU A 101 -46.07 -3.68 -0.78
CA GLU A 101 -46.27 -4.91 -1.58
C GLU A 101 -45.33 -5.06 -2.79
N VAL A 102 -45.12 -6.32 -3.22
CA VAL A 102 -44.46 -6.68 -4.49
C VAL A 102 -45.50 -6.80 -5.62
N PRO A 103 -45.42 -6.02 -6.72
CA PRO A 103 -46.24 -6.22 -7.91
C PRO A 103 -45.72 -7.36 -8.81
N PRO A 104 -46.59 -8.08 -9.55
CA PRO A 104 -46.20 -9.18 -10.45
C PRO A 104 -45.77 -8.70 -11.85
N ALA A 105 -45.24 -9.62 -12.67
CA ALA A 105 -44.63 -9.33 -13.97
C ALA A 105 -45.56 -9.40 -15.19
N GLY A 106 -45.30 -8.53 -16.17
CA GLY A 106 -45.73 -8.54 -17.58
C GLY A 106 -44.73 -7.66 -18.36
N GLN A 107 -44.03 -8.19 -19.37
CA GLN A 107 -44.42 -8.35 -20.78
C GLN A 107 -44.30 -7.05 -21.61
N ASP A 108 -43.35 -7.11 -22.55
CA ASP A 108 -43.19 -6.43 -23.84
C ASP A 108 -43.67 -4.98 -24.06
N GLU A 109 -42.75 -4.09 -24.43
CA GLU A 109 -42.66 -3.58 -25.82
C GLU A 109 -41.36 -2.80 -26.12
N LEU A 110 -41.01 -2.69 -27.40
CA LEU A 110 -39.92 -1.89 -27.95
C LEU A 110 -40.49 -0.82 -28.89
N PRO A 111 -39.99 0.43 -28.87
CA PRO A 111 -40.04 1.32 -30.03
C PRO A 111 -38.68 1.49 -30.71
N SER A 112 -38.71 1.97 -31.96
CA SER A 112 -37.57 2.06 -32.87
C SER A 112 -37.06 3.50 -33.08
N ALA A 113 -35.89 3.58 -33.71
CA ALA A 113 -35.05 4.73 -34.03
C ALA A 113 -35.72 6.04 -34.53
N ALA A 114 -35.02 7.14 -34.24
CA ALA A 114 -34.87 8.32 -35.09
C ALA A 114 -33.42 8.83 -34.99
N ALA A 115 -32.99 9.69 -35.91
CA ALA A 115 -31.61 10.21 -36.02
C ALA A 115 -31.60 11.75 -36.04
N GLU A 116 -30.46 12.35 -36.43
CA GLU A 116 -30.18 13.80 -36.52
C GLU A 116 -30.01 14.47 -35.13
N GLU A 117 -29.19 15.52 -34.95
CA GLU A 117 -28.53 16.43 -35.91
C GLU A 117 -27.15 16.91 -35.38
N THR A 118 -26.27 17.41 -36.26
CA THR A 118 -24.91 17.92 -35.93
C THR A 118 -24.74 19.42 -36.22
N PRO A 119 -24.08 20.21 -35.34
CA PRO A 119 -23.52 21.53 -35.68
C PRO A 119 -22.01 21.46 -36.02
N ASP A 120 -21.54 22.39 -36.86
CA ASP A 120 -20.22 22.35 -37.51
C ASP A 120 -19.32 23.56 -37.17
N GLY A 121 -17.99 23.37 -37.19
CA GLY A 121 -16.95 24.42 -37.11
C GLY A 121 -16.70 25.10 -35.74
N LEU A 122 -15.56 25.76 -35.45
CA LEU A 122 -14.26 26.01 -36.11
C LEU A 122 -13.30 26.63 -35.03
N PRO A 123 -11.97 26.83 -35.23
CA PRO A 123 -11.06 26.40 -36.30
C PRO A 123 -9.78 25.67 -35.81
N ASP A 124 -8.90 25.27 -36.74
CA ASP A 124 -7.49 24.91 -36.47
C ASP A 124 -6.59 26.15 -36.35
N GLU A 125 -5.54 26.09 -35.51
CA GLU A 125 -4.27 26.80 -35.74
C GLU A 125 -3.05 25.98 -35.24
N ALA A 126 -1.95 26.11 -35.98
CA ALA A 126 -0.80 25.22 -36.08
C ALA A 126 0.08 25.03 -34.82
N CYS A 127 0.81 23.91 -34.80
CA CYS A 127 2.17 23.78 -34.26
C CYS A 127 2.93 22.69 -35.05
N ASP A 128 3.68 23.11 -36.08
CA ASP A 128 4.54 22.27 -36.91
C ASP A 128 5.96 22.05 -36.31
N ASP A 129 6.76 21.24 -37.01
CA ASP A 129 8.21 21.01 -36.88
C ASP A 129 8.76 20.32 -35.61
N VAL A 130 9.21 19.06 -35.79
CA VAL A 130 10.65 18.70 -35.86
C VAL A 130 10.78 17.26 -36.43
N PRO A 131 11.75 16.96 -37.31
CA PRO A 131 11.57 15.91 -38.33
C PRO A 131 12.03 14.49 -37.96
N GLU A 132 11.57 13.52 -38.75
CA GLU A 132 12.09 12.16 -38.82
C GLU A 132 13.54 12.12 -39.37
N ALA A 133 14.30 11.10 -38.97
CA ALA A 133 15.58 10.74 -39.58
C ALA A 133 15.61 9.24 -39.84
N VAL A 134 15.35 8.86 -41.10
CA VAL A 134 15.46 7.47 -41.59
C VAL A 134 16.91 7.20 -41.98
N SER A 135 17.41 5.99 -41.70
CA SER A 135 18.70 5.52 -42.20
C SER A 135 18.63 4.06 -42.65
N ASP A 136 18.30 3.85 -43.93
CA ASP A 136 18.71 2.64 -44.65
C ASP A 136 20.24 2.59 -44.76
N GLY A 137 20.82 1.42 -45.03
CA GLY A 137 22.27 1.22 -44.99
C GLY A 137 22.82 0.30 -46.07
N LEU A 138 24.07 -0.16 -45.86
CA LEU A 138 24.86 -1.07 -46.71
C LEU A 138 25.40 -0.42 -48.00
N PRO A 139 26.50 -0.94 -48.62
CA PRO A 139 27.07 -2.29 -48.46
C PRO A 139 28.52 -2.38 -47.93
N ASP A 140 28.93 -3.65 -47.84
CA ASP A 140 30.20 -4.23 -47.41
C ASP A 140 31.28 -4.23 -48.52
N ASP A 141 32.56 -4.09 -48.16
CA ASP A 141 33.70 -4.64 -48.89
C ASP A 141 34.94 -4.74 -47.96
N GLY A 142 35.84 -5.68 -48.23
CA GLY A 142 36.89 -6.12 -47.31
C GLY A 142 38.30 -5.59 -47.58
N GLY A 143 39.16 -5.62 -46.56
CA GLY A 143 40.59 -5.31 -46.66
C GLY A 143 41.37 -5.77 -45.42
N ASP A 144 42.50 -6.44 -45.65
CA ASP A 144 43.39 -6.98 -44.60
C ASP A 144 44.52 -5.99 -44.27
N ASP A 145 44.92 -5.90 -43.00
CA ASP A 145 46.35 -5.79 -42.62
C ASP A 145 46.60 -5.88 -41.10
N ARG A 146 47.78 -6.42 -40.74
CA ARG A 146 48.35 -6.49 -39.37
C ARG A 146 49.80 -6.03 -39.44
N PRO A 147 50.27 -5.19 -38.50
CA PRO A 147 51.11 -5.70 -37.39
C PRO A 147 50.89 -4.85 -36.10
N GLU A 148 51.30 -5.12 -34.85
CA GLU A 148 52.06 -6.12 -34.09
C GLU A 148 52.03 -5.65 -32.60
N ARG A 149 52.89 -6.15 -31.69
CA ARG A 149 52.90 -5.85 -30.25
C ARG A 149 54.33 -5.90 -29.67
N PRO A 150 54.64 -5.10 -28.63
CA PRO A 150 55.07 -5.70 -27.34
C PRO A 150 54.41 -4.94 -26.13
N GLU A 151 54.31 -5.36 -24.85
CA GLU A 151 55.24 -6.08 -23.93
C GLU A 151 56.51 -5.27 -23.60
N GLU A 152 57.02 -5.10 -22.36
CA GLU A 152 56.62 -5.51 -20.99
C GLU A 152 56.85 -4.28 -20.02
N ALA A 153 57.08 -4.25 -18.69
CA ALA A 153 57.38 -5.21 -17.61
C ALA A 153 56.72 -4.78 -16.25
N GLU A 154 57.48 -4.69 -15.16
CA GLU A 154 57.00 -4.76 -13.76
C GLU A 154 57.27 -3.51 -12.83
N ARG A 155 57.03 -3.69 -11.52
CA ARG A 155 57.10 -2.75 -10.37
C ARG A 155 58.47 -2.91 -9.61
N PRO A 156 58.70 -2.51 -8.33
CA PRO A 156 58.00 -1.62 -7.37
C PRO A 156 58.91 -0.59 -6.60
N GLY A 157 58.36 0.25 -5.71
CA GLY A 157 59.16 1.04 -4.73
C GLY A 157 58.38 2.00 -3.80
N VAL A 158 58.73 2.05 -2.51
CA VAL A 158 58.13 2.79 -1.34
C VAL A 158 59.19 2.81 -0.20
N PRO A 159 59.25 3.72 0.85
CA PRO A 159 58.52 4.96 1.20
C PRO A 159 59.46 6.19 1.43
N VAL A 160 58.96 7.29 2.04
CA VAL A 160 59.47 7.93 3.30
C VAL A 160 58.60 9.15 3.68
N SER A 161 58.64 9.61 4.95
CA SER A 161 57.81 10.70 5.51
C SER A 161 58.64 11.69 6.35
N THR A 162 58.40 13.00 6.19
CA THR A 162 58.77 14.07 7.14
C THR A 162 57.87 15.32 7.02
N GLY A 163 57.75 16.06 8.12
CA GLY A 163 57.41 17.49 8.24
C GLY A 163 58.10 18.04 9.50
N PRO A 164 57.76 19.22 10.07
CA PRO A 164 56.87 20.30 9.61
C PRO A 164 57.57 21.70 9.59
N GLY A 165 56.85 22.81 9.38
CA GLY A 165 57.40 24.18 9.56
C GLY A 165 56.39 25.34 9.34
N ALA A 166 56.60 26.51 9.97
CA ALA A 166 55.76 27.72 9.88
C ALA A 166 56.52 29.02 10.30
N ALA A 167 55.88 30.20 10.18
CA ALA A 167 56.37 31.60 10.41
C ALA A 167 57.07 32.27 9.18
N ALA A 168 57.12 33.61 8.97
CA ALA A 168 56.37 34.79 9.46
C ALA A 168 56.62 36.04 8.52
N GLY A 169 56.05 37.23 8.81
CA GLY A 169 56.25 38.50 8.06
C GLY A 169 57.55 39.29 8.40
N PRO A 170 57.65 40.65 8.29
CA PRO A 170 56.59 41.68 8.14
C PRO A 170 56.95 42.92 7.23
N GLY A 171 56.20 44.05 7.35
CA GLY A 171 56.53 45.39 6.82
C GLY A 171 55.76 46.54 7.52
N VAL A 172 56.42 47.67 7.86
CA VAL A 172 56.09 48.71 8.90
C VAL A 172 56.93 50.01 8.59
N PRO A 173 56.65 51.30 8.98
CA PRO A 173 55.68 51.94 9.93
C PRO A 173 54.93 53.23 9.40
N ALA A 174 54.38 54.04 10.36
CA ALA A 174 54.20 55.53 10.40
C ALA A 174 52.77 56.13 10.22
N GLY A 175 52.28 57.06 11.05
CA GLY A 175 52.82 57.73 12.27
C GLY A 175 51.74 58.52 13.07
N VAL A 176 52.08 59.11 14.24
CA VAL A 176 51.13 59.72 15.22
C VAL A 176 51.77 60.95 15.94
N PRO A 177 51.05 62.08 16.18
CA PRO A 177 50.96 62.64 17.55
C PRO A 177 49.64 63.38 17.93
N ALA A 178 49.50 63.65 19.24
CA ALA A 178 48.37 64.19 20.02
C ALA A 178 47.99 65.69 19.85
N GLY A 179 46.89 66.16 20.49
CA GLY A 179 46.71 67.60 20.84
C GLY A 179 45.33 68.19 21.18
N THR A 180 44.91 68.13 22.46
CA THR A 180 44.23 69.19 23.29
C THR A 180 43.10 70.15 22.79
N ASN A 181 42.00 70.19 23.59
CA ASN A 181 41.26 71.36 24.14
C ASN A 181 40.24 72.23 23.34
N SER A 182 38.94 72.08 23.71
CA SER A 182 37.98 73.10 24.25
C SER A 182 37.66 74.43 23.50
N PRO A 183 36.63 75.24 23.89
CA PRO A 183 35.47 75.05 24.80
C PRO A 183 34.10 75.22 24.04
N THR A 184 32.89 75.12 24.62
CA THR A 184 32.19 76.13 25.48
C THR A 184 30.82 75.58 25.97
N ALA A 185 30.18 76.26 26.95
CA ALA A 185 28.87 75.96 27.59
C ALA A 185 27.74 75.46 26.65
N GLY A 186 26.74 74.68 27.09
CA GLY A 186 26.05 74.61 28.39
C GLY A 186 24.68 75.34 28.33
N PRO A 187 23.73 75.21 29.29
CA PRO A 187 23.84 74.55 30.61
C PRO A 187 22.63 73.66 31.07
N THR A 188 22.92 72.66 31.94
CA THR A 188 22.09 72.19 33.10
C THR A 188 20.71 71.48 32.89
N ASN A 189 20.24 70.54 33.74
CA ASN A 189 20.89 69.83 34.88
C ASN A 189 20.21 68.48 35.27
N ARG A 190 21.05 67.48 35.63
CA ARG A 190 21.03 66.59 36.83
C ARG A 190 19.65 66.12 37.39
N VAL A 191 19.25 64.84 37.44
CA VAL A 191 19.91 63.57 37.87
C VAL A 191 20.41 63.67 39.33
N PRO A 192 19.94 62.86 40.34
CA PRO A 192 20.33 61.43 40.41
C PRO A 192 19.51 60.41 41.27
N ARG A 193 19.89 59.12 41.13
CA ARG A 193 19.99 58.04 42.16
C ARG A 193 18.83 57.69 43.13
N GLN A 194 18.24 56.51 42.88
CA GLN A 194 18.35 55.25 43.66
C GLN A 194 18.33 55.24 45.23
N ARG A 195 17.48 54.34 45.77
CA ARG A 195 17.69 53.48 46.99
C ARG A 195 17.43 54.07 48.41
N ARG A 196 16.40 53.57 49.13
CA ARG A 196 16.49 52.66 50.32
C ARG A 196 15.20 52.52 51.19
N ARG A 197 14.80 51.25 51.45
CA ARG A 197 14.15 50.70 52.69
C ARG A 197 12.75 51.26 53.08
N SER A 198 11.87 50.62 53.88
CA SER A 198 11.99 49.47 54.82
C SER A 198 10.75 48.54 54.86
N LEU A 199 11.02 47.27 55.19
CA LEU A 199 10.21 46.20 55.83
C LEU A 199 8.86 46.49 56.53
N LEU A 200 7.88 45.60 56.26
CA LEU A 200 6.88 44.95 57.14
C LEU A 200 6.42 43.67 56.35
N LEU A 201 6.30 42.41 56.82
CA LEU A 201 5.98 41.75 58.10
C LEU A 201 4.50 41.92 58.52
N VAL A 202 3.71 40.88 58.85
CA VAL A 202 3.97 39.42 58.88
C VAL A 202 2.66 38.61 58.70
N LEU A 203 2.71 37.27 58.63
CA LEU A 203 1.53 36.38 58.57
C LEU A 203 0.71 36.41 59.88
N SER A 204 -0.61 36.37 59.77
CA SER A 204 -1.52 35.90 60.83
C SER A 204 -2.61 35.02 60.22
N ALA A 205 -2.63 33.74 60.58
CA ALA A 205 -3.64 32.77 60.12
C ALA A 205 -4.52 32.28 61.29
N ALA A 206 -5.67 31.71 60.95
CA ALA A 206 -6.49 30.83 61.79
C ALA A 206 -7.04 31.39 63.12
N LEU A 207 -8.11 32.18 63.04
CA LEU A 207 -9.25 32.16 63.98
C LEU A 207 -10.45 32.92 63.33
N MET A 208 -11.71 32.51 63.42
CA MET A 208 -12.29 31.26 63.92
C MET A 208 -13.43 30.80 62.99
N THR A 209 -13.72 29.50 63.03
CA THR A 209 -14.89 28.86 62.41
C THR A 209 -16.23 29.30 63.01
N LEU A 210 -17.30 29.16 62.21
CA LEU A 210 -18.67 28.79 62.65
C LEU A 210 -19.56 29.84 63.37
N VAL A 211 -20.15 30.75 62.59
CA VAL A 211 -21.60 31.08 62.65
C VAL A 211 -22.05 31.26 61.19
N VAL A 212 -22.69 30.31 60.48
CA VAL A 212 -23.96 29.57 60.68
C VAL A 212 -25.18 30.34 60.15
N ALA A 213 -25.78 29.72 59.12
CA ALA A 213 -27.13 29.92 58.57
C ALA A 213 -27.46 31.20 57.76
N VAL A 214 -28.41 31.00 56.81
CA VAL A 214 -29.19 31.99 56.05
C VAL A 214 -28.42 32.98 55.13
N THR A 215 -27.89 32.44 54.04
CA THR A 215 -27.93 33.10 52.71
C THR A 215 -28.71 32.22 51.72
N ALA A 216 -29.93 31.86 52.11
CA ALA A 216 -30.89 31.21 51.23
C ALA A 216 -31.65 32.25 50.39
N THR A 217 -32.15 31.84 49.22
CA THR A 217 -32.74 32.68 48.15
C THR A 217 -31.73 33.60 47.43
N GLY A 218 -31.61 33.56 46.10
CA GLY A 218 -32.11 32.55 45.16
C GLY A 218 -32.04 33.01 43.69
N SER A 219 -31.60 32.13 42.79
CA SER A 219 -31.90 32.14 41.35
C SER A 219 -31.38 30.84 40.71
N SER A 220 -32.25 30.12 39.99
CA SER A 220 -31.83 29.08 39.03
C SER A 220 -31.68 29.71 37.64
N PRO A 221 -30.90 29.12 36.72
CA PRO A 221 -31.56 28.21 35.76
C PRO A 221 -30.73 27.01 35.27
N ALA A 222 -31.47 26.04 34.73
CA ALA A 222 -31.17 25.13 33.61
C ALA A 222 -29.81 24.39 33.52
N ASP A 223 -29.94 23.06 33.47
CA ASP A 223 -29.26 22.14 32.56
C ASP A 223 -27.79 22.37 32.21
N ARG A 224 -26.94 21.59 32.89
CA ARG A 224 -25.83 20.91 32.21
C ARG A 224 -26.05 19.41 32.28
N ASP A 225 -26.78 18.90 31.29
CA ASP A 225 -26.98 17.48 31.05
C ASP A 225 -25.62 16.77 31.05
N SER A 226 -25.39 15.93 32.05
CA SER A 226 -24.12 15.27 32.32
C SER A 226 -23.95 14.10 31.35
N SER A 227 -23.71 14.45 30.08
CA SER A 227 -23.32 13.52 29.05
C SER A 227 -22.01 12.83 29.45
N SER A 228 -22.17 11.69 30.14
CA SER A 228 -21.13 10.72 30.40
C SER A 228 -20.70 10.18 29.04
N GLY A 229 -19.76 10.88 28.43
CA GLY A 229 -19.17 10.52 27.16
C GLY A 229 -18.76 9.06 27.25
N SER A 230 -19.41 8.24 26.43
CA SER A 230 -19.14 6.81 26.30
C SER A 230 -17.75 6.64 25.71
N ALA A 231 -16.72 6.87 26.53
CA ALA A 231 -15.32 6.84 26.14
C ALA A 231 -15.09 5.59 25.32
N ARG A 232 -14.63 5.76 24.07
CA ARG A 232 -14.37 4.60 23.20
C ARG A 232 -13.41 3.71 23.96
N GLN A 233 -13.86 2.50 24.29
CA GLN A 233 -13.04 1.51 24.96
C GLN A 233 -12.11 0.89 23.92
N TRP A 234 -11.18 1.72 23.45
CA TRP A 234 -10.12 1.35 22.52
C TRP A 234 -9.25 0.32 23.23
N ILE A 235 -9.17 -0.87 22.65
CA ILE A 235 -8.26 -1.90 23.14
C ILE A 235 -6.90 -1.58 22.50
N PRO A 236 -5.90 -1.12 23.26
CA PRO A 236 -4.59 -0.82 22.69
C PRO A 236 -3.96 -2.12 22.17
N GLY A 237 -3.42 -2.06 20.97
CA GLY A 237 -2.84 -3.19 20.27
C GLY A 237 -2.46 -2.86 18.82
N PRO A 238 -1.65 -3.72 18.19
CA PRO A 238 -1.36 -3.62 16.75
C PRO A 238 -2.65 -3.79 15.93
N ALA A 239 -2.67 -3.23 14.72
CA ALA A 239 -3.81 -3.29 13.82
C ALA A 239 -4.20 -4.73 13.41
N TRP A 240 -3.27 -5.68 13.52
CA TRP A 240 -3.56 -7.11 13.52
C TRP A 240 -2.48 -7.91 14.24
N VAL A 241 -2.87 -9.10 14.74
CA VAL A 241 -1.98 -10.17 15.23
C VAL A 241 -2.39 -11.48 14.57
N SER A 242 -1.43 -12.29 14.15
CA SER A 242 -1.64 -13.62 13.57
C SER A 242 -0.54 -14.60 13.97
N ALA A 243 -0.74 -15.89 13.69
CA ALA A 243 0.30 -16.90 13.91
C ALA A 243 1.52 -16.61 13.01
N PRO A 244 2.78 -16.66 13.52
CA PRO A 244 3.95 -16.25 12.74
C PRO A 244 4.07 -16.97 11.39
N ALA A 245 3.94 -16.22 10.30
CA ALA A 245 3.90 -16.73 8.93
C ALA A 245 5.09 -16.23 8.10
N PRO A 246 5.69 -17.04 7.20
CA PRO A 246 6.82 -16.59 6.39
C PRO A 246 6.47 -15.35 5.55
N VAL A 247 7.49 -14.57 5.21
CA VAL A 247 7.44 -13.58 4.12
C VAL A 247 7.93 -14.26 2.83
N PRO A 248 7.07 -14.49 1.82
CA PRO A 248 7.50 -15.06 0.54
C PRO A 248 8.44 -14.09 -0.21
N SER A 249 9.42 -14.61 -0.94
CA SER A 249 10.22 -13.79 -1.87
C SER A 249 9.36 -13.15 -2.95
N THR A 250 8.32 -13.86 -3.43
CA THR A 250 7.35 -13.40 -4.43
C THR A 250 6.52 -12.19 -4.00
N LEU A 251 6.56 -11.79 -2.73
CA LEU A 251 6.05 -10.49 -2.30
C LEU A 251 6.79 -9.33 -2.99
N PHE A 252 8.08 -9.51 -3.25
CA PHE A 252 8.98 -8.51 -3.84
C PHE A 252 9.03 -8.68 -5.35
N GLY A 253 7.92 -8.34 -6.02
CA GLY A 253 7.81 -8.34 -7.47
C GLY A 253 8.22 -7.02 -8.09
N VAL A 254 8.67 -7.05 -9.35
CA VAL A 254 9.01 -5.83 -10.11
C VAL A 254 8.43 -5.91 -11.54
N THR A 255 7.90 -4.81 -12.05
CA THR A 255 7.41 -4.71 -13.44
C THR A 255 8.56 -4.27 -14.37
N LEU A 256 8.74 -4.97 -15.49
CA LEU A 256 9.88 -4.79 -16.40
C LEU A 256 9.48 -3.99 -17.66
N ASN A 257 9.91 -2.73 -17.73
CA ASN A 257 9.81 -1.90 -18.94
C ASN A 257 11.08 -2.14 -19.78
N SER A 258 11.05 -3.17 -20.64
CA SER A 258 12.21 -3.74 -21.35
C SER A 258 11.76 -4.72 -22.46
N THR A 259 12.55 -4.82 -23.54
CA THR A 259 12.33 -5.79 -24.65
C THR A 259 13.50 -6.77 -24.84
N THR A 260 14.54 -6.70 -23.99
CA THR A 260 15.82 -7.40 -24.21
C THR A 260 15.89 -8.81 -23.64
N GLY A 261 15.05 -9.13 -22.64
CA GLY A 261 15.19 -10.37 -21.86
C GLY A 261 16.28 -10.33 -20.79
N THR A 262 16.89 -9.15 -20.54
CA THR A 262 17.71 -8.93 -19.35
C THR A 262 16.84 -8.75 -18.11
N MET A 263 17.40 -9.05 -16.93
CA MET A 263 16.65 -9.15 -15.66
C MET A 263 17.31 -8.28 -14.57
N PRO A 264 16.60 -7.93 -13.48
CA PRO A 264 17.17 -7.18 -12.37
C PRO A 264 18.40 -7.84 -11.77
N SER A 265 19.49 -7.06 -11.61
CA SER A 265 20.75 -7.54 -11.03
C SER A 265 20.89 -7.29 -9.53
N PHE A 266 19.83 -6.76 -8.91
CA PHE A 266 19.59 -6.80 -7.46
C PHE A 266 18.54 -7.87 -7.14
N ARG A 267 18.47 -8.32 -5.89
CA ARG A 267 17.45 -9.33 -5.51
C ARG A 267 16.02 -8.83 -5.76
N THR A 268 15.27 -9.59 -6.55
CA THR A 268 13.81 -9.59 -6.67
C THR A 268 13.30 -11.02 -6.48
N GLY A 269 12.01 -11.22 -6.25
CA GLY A 269 11.40 -12.54 -6.10
C GLY A 269 10.27 -12.87 -7.08
N ALA A 270 9.87 -11.94 -7.93
CA ALA A 270 8.96 -12.15 -9.07
C ALA A 270 9.14 -11.05 -10.12
N VAL A 271 8.72 -11.31 -11.37
CA VAL A 271 8.68 -10.29 -12.43
C VAL A 271 7.30 -10.19 -13.06
N ARG A 272 6.93 -8.99 -13.51
CA ARG A 272 5.69 -8.72 -14.26
C ARG A 272 6.05 -8.13 -15.61
N LEU A 273 5.59 -8.78 -16.68
CA LEU A 273 5.87 -8.42 -18.07
C LEU A 273 4.76 -7.48 -18.56
N TRP A 274 5.04 -6.18 -18.54
CA TRP A 274 4.17 -5.13 -19.03
C TRP A 274 4.98 -3.85 -19.32
N ASP A 275 4.52 -3.05 -20.28
CA ASP A 275 5.32 -2.01 -20.95
C ASP A 275 6.62 -2.59 -21.55
N SER A 276 6.53 -3.84 -22.02
CA SER A 276 7.61 -4.69 -22.54
C SER A 276 7.48 -4.97 -24.05
N ASP A 277 6.61 -4.23 -24.74
CA ASP A 277 6.19 -4.43 -26.15
C ASP A 277 5.74 -5.88 -26.48
N THR A 278 5.04 -6.47 -25.52
CA THR A 278 4.37 -7.77 -25.62
C THR A 278 2.85 -7.64 -25.45
N ARG A 279 2.24 -6.55 -25.92
CA ARG A 279 0.78 -6.40 -25.98
C ARG A 279 0.23 -7.29 -27.11
N TRP A 280 -1.08 -7.56 -27.13
CA TRP A 280 -1.67 -8.43 -28.15
C TRP A 280 -1.44 -7.86 -29.57
N SER A 281 -1.53 -6.55 -29.72
CA SER A 281 -1.07 -5.79 -30.90
C SER A 281 0.34 -6.14 -31.41
N ASN A 282 1.30 -6.38 -30.52
CA ASN A 282 2.70 -6.69 -30.86
C ASN A 282 2.89 -8.18 -31.15
N ILE A 283 2.26 -9.03 -30.32
CA ILE A 283 2.35 -10.48 -30.44
C ILE A 283 1.59 -11.00 -31.68
N GLN A 284 0.50 -10.34 -32.08
CA GLN A 284 -0.31 -10.75 -33.23
C GLN A 284 -0.59 -9.55 -34.16
N PRO A 285 0.41 -9.05 -34.91
CA PRO A 285 0.30 -7.84 -35.72
C PRO A 285 -0.66 -7.99 -36.91
N ARG A 286 -0.91 -9.22 -37.39
CA ARG A 286 -1.97 -9.54 -38.36
C ARG A 286 -2.75 -10.77 -37.94
N ARG A 287 -3.99 -10.90 -38.41
CA ARG A 287 -4.89 -12.02 -38.12
C ARG A 287 -4.25 -13.37 -38.48
N GLY A 288 -3.83 -14.14 -37.49
CA GLY A 288 -3.20 -15.45 -37.66
C GLY A 288 -1.67 -15.44 -37.80
N GLU A 289 -1.04 -14.27 -37.91
CA GLU A 289 0.43 -14.11 -37.88
C GLU A 289 0.86 -13.74 -36.46
N PHE A 290 1.85 -14.44 -35.91
CA PHE A 290 2.35 -14.20 -34.55
C PHE A 290 3.86 -13.89 -34.54
N ASP A 291 4.25 -12.84 -33.84
CA ASP A 291 5.65 -12.57 -33.46
C ASP A 291 5.83 -12.85 -31.96
N TRP A 292 6.61 -13.88 -31.66
CA TRP A 292 6.93 -14.27 -30.29
C TRP A 292 8.27 -13.72 -29.80
N SER A 293 9.06 -13.09 -30.67
CA SER A 293 10.49 -12.88 -30.48
C SER A 293 10.85 -12.05 -29.24
N ILE A 294 10.03 -11.07 -28.87
CA ILE A 294 10.23 -10.25 -27.66
C ILE A 294 9.83 -11.05 -26.40
N LEU A 295 8.68 -11.74 -26.43
CA LEU A 295 8.17 -12.49 -25.28
C LEU A 295 9.01 -13.73 -24.98
N ASP A 296 9.49 -14.44 -26.01
CA ASP A 296 10.45 -15.54 -25.87
C ASP A 296 11.68 -15.10 -25.06
N ARG A 297 12.32 -13.98 -25.45
CA ARG A 297 13.50 -13.44 -24.75
C ARG A 297 13.20 -13.10 -23.29
N LEU A 298 12.02 -12.56 -22.99
CA LEU A 298 11.59 -12.17 -21.65
C LEU A 298 11.29 -13.39 -20.76
N VAL A 299 10.62 -14.41 -21.29
CA VAL A 299 10.35 -15.68 -20.58
C VAL A 299 11.66 -16.44 -20.33
N ASP A 300 12.48 -16.62 -21.36
CA ASP A 300 13.83 -17.20 -21.25
C ASP A 300 14.69 -16.46 -20.21
N GLY A 301 14.58 -15.12 -20.15
CA GLY A 301 15.25 -14.28 -19.17
C GLY A 301 14.80 -14.59 -17.74
N ALA A 302 13.49 -14.65 -17.52
CA ALA A 302 12.88 -14.94 -16.23
C ALA A 302 13.24 -16.37 -15.76
N GLU A 303 13.19 -17.36 -16.63
CA GLU A 303 13.60 -18.75 -16.36
C GLU A 303 15.09 -18.85 -15.97
N ARG A 304 15.99 -18.23 -16.74
CA ARG A 304 17.43 -18.18 -16.41
C ARG A 304 17.68 -17.53 -15.05
N ALA A 305 16.93 -16.49 -14.71
CA ALA A 305 16.99 -15.82 -13.41
C ALA A 305 16.23 -16.57 -12.29
N ARG A 306 15.47 -17.62 -12.62
CA ARG A 306 14.55 -18.37 -11.72
C ARG A 306 13.52 -17.46 -11.04
N LEU A 307 13.00 -16.49 -11.78
CA LEU A 307 11.98 -15.53 -11.34
C LEU A 307 10.61 -15.92 -11.91
N PRO A 308 9.58 -16.16 -11.09
CA PRO A 308 8.24 -16.42 -11.61
C PRO A 308 7.71 -15.19 -12.35
N ALA A 309 7.26 -15.41 -13.58
CA ALA A 309 6.74 -14.39 -14.47
C ALA A 309 5.21 -14.30 -14.40
N LEU A 310 4.72 -13.08 -14.15
CA LEU A 310 3.34 -12.67 -14.39
C LEU A 310 3.28 -12.00 -15.78
N PHE A 311 2.72 -12.69 -16.77
CA PHE A 311 2.44 -12.10 -18.07
C PHE A 311 1.12 -11.31 -18.03
N VAL A 312 1.02 -10.22 -18.80
CA VAL A 312 -0.11 -9.30 -18.74
C VAL A 312 -0.68 -9.11 -20.14
N MET A 313 -1.93 -9.52 -20.33
CA MET A 313 -2.63 -9.33 -21.60
C MET A 313 -3.19 -7.90 -21.72
N GLY A 314 -3.39 -7.42 -22.94
CA GLY A 314 -3.98 -6.10 -23.20
C GLY A 314 -3.63 -5.57 -24.59
N GLY A 315 -4.29 -4.47 -25.00
CA GLY A 315 -4.04 -3.77 -26.25
C GLY A 315 -4.47 -4.56 -27.49
N THR A 316 -5.76 -4.50 -27.84
CA THR A 316 -6.33 -5.24 -28.97
C THR A 316 -5.68 -4.79 -30.29
N PRO A 317 -5.29 -5.71 -31.21
CA PRO A 317 -4.77 -5.33 -32.52
C PRO A 317 -5.79 -4.56 -33.37
N ARG A 318 -5.33 -3.62 -34.21
CA ARG A 318 -6.20 -2.85 -35.11
C ARG A 318 -7.02 -3.73 -36.07
N TRP A 319 -6.55 -4.92 -36.46
CA TRP A 319 -7.33 -5.85 -37.31
C TRP A 319 -8.44 -6.60 -36.56
N ALA A 320 -8.42 -6.57 -35.23
CA ALA A 320 -9.41 -7.22 -34.35
C ALA A 320 -10.46 -6.23 -33.81
N SER A 321 -10.15 -4.92 -33.82
CA SER A 321 -11.15 -3.85 -33.75
C SER A 321 -10.68 -2.65 -34.60
N PRO A 322 -11.14 -2.52 -35.86
CA PRO A 322 -10.68 -1.49 -36.79
C PRO A 322 -11.17 -0.11 -36.40
N ASP A 323 -12.35 0.00 -35.77
CA ASP A 323 -13.01 1.27 -35.46
C ASP A 323 -12.92 1.65 -33.96
N GLY A 324 -12.43 0.76 -33.11
CA GLY A 324 -12.23 1.03 -31.68
C GLY A 324 -11.17 2.11 -31.40
N PRO A 325 -11.30 2.89 -30.30
CA PRO A 325 -10.36 3.94 -29.95
C PRO A 325 -8.93 3.44 -29.73
N VAL A 326 -7.95 4.28 -30.09
CA VAL A 326 -6.53 4.04 -29.82
C VAL A 326 -6.30 4.09 -28.30
N GLY A 327 -5.53 3.14 -27.78
CA GLY A 327 -5.02 3.21 -26.40
C GLY A 327 -3.86 4.22 -26.25
N PRO A 328 -3.30 4.40 -25.05
CA PRO A 328 -2.21 5.34 -24.78
C PRO A 328 -0.84 4.91 -25.33
N TYR A 329 -0.78 3.87 -26.17
CA TYR A 329 0.46 3.27 -26.66
C TYR A 329 0.69 3.61 -28.14
N ALA A 330 1.94 3.98 -28.45
CA ALA A 330 2.36 4.36 -29.80
C ALA A 330 2.33 3.20 -30.83
N ASP A 331 2.02 1.97 -30.41
CA ASP A 331 1.91 0.79 -31.27
C ASP A 331 0.55 0.67 -31.99
N GLY A 332 -0.34 1.66 -31.82
CA GLY A 332 -1.66 1.66 -32.46
C GLY A 332 -2.64 0.63 -31.90
N SER A 333 -2.34 0.02 -30.74
CA SER A 333 -3.26 -0.87 -30.04
C SER A 333 -4.58 -0.17 -29.67
N ARG A 334 -5.67 -0.93 -29.58
CA ARG A 334 -6.99 -0.42 -29.21
C ARG A 334 -7.30 -0.64 -27.73
N ALA A 335 -8.03 0.32 -27.16
CA ALA A 335 -8.70 0.18 -25.87
C ALA A 335 -9.99 -0.65 -25.96
N ALA A 336 -10.58 -0.79 -27.16
CA ALA A 336 -11.75 -1.63 -27.37
C ALA A 336 -11.43 -3.13 -27.19
N PRO A 337 -12.40 -3.94 -26.72
CA PRO A 337 -12.38 -5.39 -26.91
C PRO A 337 -12.45 -5.72 -28.42
N PRO A 338 -12.05 -6.93 -28.84
CA PRO A 338 -12.15 -7.33 -30.24
C PRO A 338 -13.61 -7.54 -30.64
N ASP A 339 -13.96 -7.13 -31.86
CA ASP A 339 -15.32 -7.24 -32.43
C ASP A 339 -15.81 -8.70 -32.47
N ARG A 340 -14.86 -9.65 -32.54
CA ARG A 340 -15.10 -11.09 -32.51
C ARG A 340 -14.31 -11.72 -31.36
N LEU A 341 -15.01 -12.16 -30.31
CA LEU A 341 -14.39 -12.85 -29.16
C LEU A 341 -13.70 -14.18 -29.51
N ALA A 342 -13.91 -14.73 -30.71
CA ALA A 342 -13.14 -15.87 -31.23
C ALA A 342 -11.67 -15.51 -31.53
N ASP A 343 -11.38 -14.22 -31.81
CA ASP A 343 -10.03 -13.73 -32.06
C ASP A 343 -9.24 -13.72 -30.73
N TRP A 344 -9.91 -13.31 -29.65
CA TRP A 344 -9.41 -13.43 -28.27
C TRP A 344 -9.15 -14.89 -27.89
N ASP A 345 -10.10 -15.81 -28.16
CA ASP A 345 -9.89 -17.24 -27.89
C ASP A 345 -8.66 -17.79 -28.62
N THR A 346 -8.46 -17.37 -29.88
CA THR A 346 -7.33 -17.80 -30.72
C THR A 346 -6.00 -17.27 -30.18
N TYR A 347 -5.94 -16.00 -29.79
CA TYR A 347 -4.76 -15.39 -29.17
C TYR A 347 -4.41 -16.06 -27.84
N VAL A 348 -5.37 -16.18 -26.92
CA VAL A 348 -5.12 -16.77 -25.60
C VAL A 348 -4.71 -18.23 -25.74
N ARG A 349 -5.29 -18.98 -26.68
CA ARG A 349 -4.89 -20.36 -26.97
C ARG A 349 -3.43 -20.44 -27.41
N ALA A 350 -3.06 -19.74 -28.48
CA ALA A 350 -1.71 -19.78 -29.03
C ALA A 350 -0.64 -19.27 -28.04
N LEU A 351 -1.00 -18.31 -27.19
CA LEU A 351 -0.16 -17.83 -26.10
C LEU A 351 0.09 -18.90 -25.03
N VAL A 352 -0.96 -19.51 -24.48
CA VAL A 352 -0.80 -20.50 -23.39
C VAL A 352 -0.18 -21.80 -23.91
N GLU A 353 -0.57 -22.28 -25.09
CA GLU A 353 0.03 -23.47 -25.73
C GLU A 353 1.53 -23.30 -26.06
N ARG A 354 2.03 -22.06 -26.12
CA ARG A 354 3.47 -21.78 -26.29
C ARG A 354 4.25 -21.74 -24.98
N TYR A 355 3.62 -21.35 -23.88
CA TYR A 355 4.29 -21.06 -22.60
C TYR A 355 3.76 -21.89 -21.41
N GLU A 356 3.12 -23.02 -21.70
CA GLU A 356 2.70 -24.05 -20.72
C GLU A 356 3.87 -24.40 -19.78
N GLY A 357 3.66 -24.24 -18.48
CA GLY A 357 4.68 -24.47 -17.43
C GLY A 357 5.82 -23.44 -17.37
N ARG A 358 5.85 -22.45 -18.28
CA ARG A 358 6.91 -21.41 -18.37
C ARG A 358 6.49 -20.06 -17.77
N ILE A 359 5.20 -19.73 -17.82
CA ILE A 359 4.62 -18.51 -17.24
C ILE A 359 3.78 -18.89 -16.02
N GLU A 360 4.17 -18.40 -14.83
CA GLU A 360 3.52 -18.77 -13.55
C GLU A 360 2.09 -18.21 -13.43
N ALA A 361 1.83 -17.05 -14.06
CA ALA A 361 0.56 -16.35 -13.92
C ALA A 361 0.22 -15.45 -15.11
N TYR A 362 -1.08 -15.27 -15.34
CA TYR A 362 -1.63 -14.46 -16.44
C TYR A 362 -2.61 -13.40 -15.91
N GLU A 363 -2.27 -12.10 -16.04
CA GLU A 363 -3.18 -10.96 -15.76
C GLU A 363 -4.06 -10.67 -16.97
N LEU A 364 -5.36 -10.94 -16.82
CA LEU A 364 -6.35 -10.83 -17.87
C LEU A 364 -6.85 -9.40 -18.05
N TRP A 365 -6.01 -8.58 -18.70
CA TRP A 365 -6.15 -7.14 -18.95
C TRP A 365 -5.52 -6.22 -17.88
N VAL A 366 -4.73 -5.25 -18.34
CA VAL A 366 -3.87 -4.40 -17.51
C VAL A 366 -4.61 -3.51 -16.51
N LEU A 367 -5.52 -2.65 -16.97
CA LEU A 367 -6.15 -1.57 -16.20
C LEU A 367 -7.60 -1.44 -16.70
N ALA A 368 -8.43 -2.43 -16.37
CA ALA A 368 -9.69 -2.67 -17.08
C ALA A 368 -10.87 -1.81 -16.61
N ASN A 369 -10.62 -0.86 -15.70
CA ASN A 369 -11.58 0.13 -15.22
C ASN A 369 -11.14 1.58 -15.53
N ASP A 370 -10.37 1.74 -16.61
CA ASP A 370 -9.95 3.03 -17.18
C ASP A 370 -10.25 3.01 -18.68
N PRO A 371 -11.11 3.92 -19.21
CA PRO A 371 -11.53 3.86 -20.62
C PRO A 371 -10.38 4.01 -21.61
N ARG A 372 -9.26 4.63 -21.21
CA ARG A 372 -8.05 4.72 -22.04
C ARG A 372 -7.41 3.35 -22.30
N PHE A 373 -7.64 2.39 -21.41
CA PHE A 373 -7.08 1.04 -21.48
C PHE A 373 -8.13 -0.02 -21.80
N TYR A 374 -9.39 0.19 -21.41
CA TYR A 374 -10.52 -0.69 -21.73
C TYR A 374 -11.81 0.10 -21.91
N ASP A 375 -12.24 0.26 -23.16
CA ASP A 375 -13.46 0.99 -23.56
C ASP A 375 -14.68 0.05 -23.75
N GLY A 376 -14.52 -1.24 -23.45
CA GLY A 376 -15.58 -2.24 -23.62
C GLY A 376 -16.60 -2.24 -22.49
N SER A 377 -17.75 -2.88 -22.74
CA SER A 377 -18.72 -3.14 -21.66
C SER A 377 -18.14 -4.09 -20.61
N VAL A 378 -18.44 -3.85 -19.32
CA VAL A 378 -18.02 -4.74 -18.22
C VAL A 378 -18.53 -6.18 -18.40
N ARG A 379 -19.67 -6.36 -19.11
CA ARG A 379 -20.19 -7.67 -19.48
C ARG A 379 -19.28 -8.39 -20.49
N THR A 380 -18.74 -7.64 -21.46
CA THR A 380 -17.74 -8.14 -22.42
C THR A 380 -16.44 -8.52 -21.72
N LEU A 381 -16.00 -7.71 -20.75
CA LEU A 381 -14.81 -8.00 -19.93
C LEU A 381 -14.96 -9.31 -19.15
N VAL A 382 -16.09 -9.51 -18.47
CA VAL A 382 -16.38 -10.76 -17.74
C VAL A 382 -16.40 -11.96 -18.69
N GLU A 383 -16.94 -11.82 -19.90
CA GLU A 383 -16.92 -12.88 -20.91
C GLU A 383 -15.51 -13.19 -21.43
N MET A 384 -14.68 -12.16 -21.72
CA MET A 384 -13.27 -12.33 -22.11
C MET A 384 -12.48 -13.07 -21.02
N VAL A 385 -12.69 -12.69 -19.75
CA VAL A 385 -12.08 -13.34 -18.59
C VAL A 385 -12.55 -14.80 -18.46
N ARG A 386 -13.85 -15.06 -18.59
CA ARG A 386 -14.44 -16.42 -18.53
C ARG A 386 -13.88 -17.35 -19.61
N ARG A 387 -13.67 -16.83 -20.82
CA ARG A 387 -13.10 -17.57 -21.95
C ARG A 387 -11.62 -17.86 -21.73
N ALA A 388 -10.83 -16.82 -21.43
CA ALA A 388 -9.40 -16.95 -21.19
C ALA A 388 -9.09 -17.89 -20.01
N ALA A 389 -9.79 -17.74 -18.89
CA ALA A 389 -9.64 -18.61 -17.73
C ALA A 389 -9.96 -20.08 -18.02
N ARG A 390 -10.90 -20.37 -18.95
CA ARG A 390 -11.17 -21.74 -19.40
C ARG A 390 -10.03 -22.28 -20.27
N THR A 391 -9.52 -21.47 -21.20
CA THR A 391 -8.41 -21.87 -22.08
C THR A 391 -7.13 -22.11 -21.27
N ILE A 392 -6.79 -21.22 -20.33
CA ILE A 392 -5.63 -21.38 -19.43
C ILE A 392 -5.74 -22.71 -18.69
N ARG A 393 -6.78 -22.90 -17.85
CA ARG A 393 -6.95 -24.11 -17.02
C ARG A 393 -7.10 -25.44 -17.79
N ALA A 394 -7.29 -25.39 -19.11
CA ALA A 394 -7.41 -26.56 -19.97
C ALA A 394 -6.12 -26.91 -20.73
N VAL A 395 -5.13 -26.01 -20.72
CA VAL A 395 -3.80 -26.21 -21.31
C VAL A 395 -2.75 -26.24 -20.19
N ASP A 396 -2.72 -25.19 -19.37
CA ASP A 396 -1.86 -25.07 -18.20
C ASP A 396 -2.73 -25.00 -16.91
N PRO A 397 -2.93 -26.11 -16.20
CA PRO A 397 -3.75 -26.16 -14.99
C PRO A 397 -3.03 -25.62 -13.74
N ASP A 398 -1.70 -25.44 -13.77
CA ASP A 398 -0.91 -24.94 -12.65
C ASP A 398 -0.72 -23.40 -12.71
N ALA A 399 -0.83 -22.80 -13.90
CA ALA A 399 -0.78 -21.35 -14.09
C ALA A 399 -1.92 -20.60 -13.36
N THR A 400 -1.54 -19.56 -12.61
CA THR A 400 -2.48 -18.73 -11.83
C THR A 400 -3.23 -17.73 -12.72
N VAL A 401 -4.57 -17.80 -12.74
CA VAL A 401 -5.40 -16.81 -13.44
C VAL A 401 -5.59 -15.57 -12.55
N VAL A 402 -4.95 -14.47 -12.93
CA VAL A 402 -5.10 -13.16 -12.27
C VAL A 402 -6.18 -12.36 -13.01
N CYS A 403 -7.21 -11.94 -12.29
CA CYS A 403 -8.28 -11.11 -12.84
C CYS A 403 -7.78 -9.74 -13.34
N PRO A 404 -8.55 -9.06 -14.21
CA PRO A 404 -8.18 -7.76 -14.76
C PRO A 404 -7.74 -6.78 -13.68
N GLY A 405 -6.63 -6.09 -13.90
CA GLY A 405 -6.08 -5.13 -12.95
C GLY A 405 -7.03 -3.97 -12.72
N MET A 406 -7.55 -3.83 -11.49
CA MET A 406 -8.42 -2.70 -11.12
C MET A 406 -7.61 -1.58 -10.49
N GLY A 407 -7.54 -0.43 -11.18
CA GLY A 407 -6.84 0.77 -10.74
C GLY A 407 -7.78 1.97 -10.61
N ARG A 408 -7.23 3.19 -10.72
CA ARG A 408 -7.95 4.47 -10.52
C ARG A 408 -8.87 4.53 -9.28
N LEU A 409 -8.59 3.74 -8.24
CA LEU A 409 -9.47 3.51 -7.07
C LEU A 409 -9.68 4.73 -6.13
N TRP A 410 -9.08 5.87 -6.46
CA TRP A 410 -9.36 7.18 -5.85
C TRP A 410 -10.52 7.94 -6.55
N ASP A 411 -10.95 7.47 -7.71
CA ASP A 411 -12.04 8.00 -8.54
C ASP A 411 -13.31 7.15 -8.34
N PRO A 412 -14.44 7.74 -7.90
CA PRO A 412 -15.72 7.04 -7.78
C PRO A 412 -16.19 6.34 -9.07
N GLU A 413 -15.81 6.81 -10.25
CA GLU A 413 -16.20 6.18 -11.52
C GLU A 413 -15.48 4.86 -11.79
N ALA A 414 -14.15 4.85 -11.64
CA ALA A 414 -13.36 3.62 -11.74
C ALA A 414 -13.73 2.60 -10.64
N VAL A 415 -14.18 3.09 -9.48
CA VAL A 415 -14.76 2.26 -8.41
C VAL A 415 -16.09 1.62 -8.86
N ARG A 416 -17.02 2.38 -9.47
CA ARG A 416 -18.30 1.81 -10.00
C ARG A 416 -18.06 0.70 -11.03
N VAL A 417 -17.05 0.83 -11.89
CA VAL A 417 -16.71 -0.20 -12.90
C VAL A 417 -16.16 -1.48 -12.23
N PHE A 418 -15.33 -1.34 -11.19
CA PHE A 418 -14.83 -2.47 -10.39
C PHE A 418 -15.96 -3.14 -9.58
N GLU A 419 -16.83 -2.36 -8.93
CA GLU A 419 -18.05 -2.84 -8.28
C GLU A 419 -18.90 -3.64 -9.27
N ARG A 420 -19.12 -3.12 -10.49
CA ARG A 420 -19.90 -3.81 -11.53
C ARG A 420 -19.25 -5.09 -12.04
N PHE A 421 -17.92 -5.17 -12.14
CA PHE A 421 -17.22 -6.41 -12.51
C PHE A 421 -17.36 -7.49 -11.43
N ALA A 422 -17.36 -7.08 -10.15
CA ALA A 422 -17.59 -7.98 -9.03
C ALA A 422 -19.05 -8.49 -8.96
N GLU A 423 -20.04 -7.60 -9.14
CA GLU A 423 -21.47 -7.95 -9.24
C GLU A 423 -21.76 -8.97 -10.34
N LEU A 424 -21.20 -8.75 -11.54
CA LEU A 424 -21.35 -9.64 -12.69
C LEU A 424 -20.56 -10.96 -12.52
N GLY A 425 -19.88 -11.15 -11.39
CA GLY A 425 -19.24 -12.41 -11.00
C GLY A 425 -17.89 -12.65 -11.65
N GLY A 426 -17.21 -11.63 -12.19
CA GLY A 426 -15.92 -11.80 -12.90
C GLY A 426 -14.85 -12.52 -12.08
N TYR A 427 -14.78 -12.25 -10.77
CA TYR A 427 -13.86 -12.93 -9.84
C TYR A 427 -14.15 -14.43 -9.63
N ARG A 428 -15.27 -14.97 -10.11
CA ARG A 428 -15.56 -16.43 -10.07
C ARG A 428 -14.77 -17.24 -11.11
N HIS A 429 -13.95 -16.58 -11.93
CA HIS A 429 -13.14 -17.22 -12.97
C HIS A 429 -11.62 -17.13 -12.69
N CYS A 430 -11.23 -16.35 -11.68
CA CYS A 430 -9.84 -16.03 -11.34
C CYS A 430 -9.43 -16.63 -9.98
N ASP A 431 -8.14 -16.91 -9.81
CA ASP A 431 -7.56 -17.42 -8.56
C ASP A 431 -7.01 -16.29 -7.65
N VAL A 432 -6.88 -15.10 -8.24
CA VAL A 432 -6.30 -13.87 -7.67
C VAL A 432 -7.02 -12.66 -8.27
N ALA A 433 -7.27 -11.63 -7.47
CA ALA A 433 -7.65 -10.31 -7.96
C ALA A 433 -6.41 -9.43 -8.20
N GLY A 434 -6.21 -9.01 -9.45
CA GLY A 434 -5.28 -7.94 -9.78
C GLY A 434 -5.85 -6.59 -9.36
N VAL A 435 -5.11 -5.84 -8.54
CA VAL A 435 -5.45 -4.47 -8.15
C VAL A 435 -4.22 -3.58 -8.31
N LYS A 436 -4.41 -2.29 -8.56
CA LYS A 436 -3.32 -1.32 -8.62
C LYS A 436 -3.46 -0.36 -7.45
N LEU A 437 -2.70 -0.66 -6.39
CA LEU A 437 -2.61 0.16 -5.20
C LEU A 437 -1.48 1.16 -5.41
N TYR A 438 -1.86 2.44 -5.48
CA TYR A 438 -0.97 3.58 -5.69
C TYR A 438 -1.58 4.82 -5.01
N GLN A 439 -0.81 5.88 -4.83
CA GLN A 439 -1.15 7.07 -4.06
C GLN A 439 -1.77 8.16 -4.96
N ARG A 440 -2.19 9.32 -4.43
CA ARG A 440 -2.74 10.39 -5.29
C ARG A 440 -1.62 11.11 -6.07
N THR A 441 -0.44 11.24 -5.47
CA THR A 441 0.80 11.67 -6.14
C THR A 441 1.96 10.73 -5.78
N ALA A 442 2.98 10.64 -6.64
CA ALA A 442 4.22 9.93 -6.37
C ALA A 442 5.03 10.53 -5.20
N SER A 443 4.63 11.69 -4.69
CA SER A 443 5.24 12.31 -3.50
C SER A 443 4.54 11.91 -2.20
N ASP A 444 3.33 11.36 -2.26
CA ASP A 444 2.57 10.97 -1.08
C ASP A 444 3.26 9.80 -0.33
N PRO A 445 3.05 9.66 0.99
CA PRO A 445 3.46 8.47 1.73
C PRO A 445 2.86 7.18 1.13
N PRO A 446 3.65 6.11 0.91
CA PRO A 446 3.14 4.82 0.44
C PRO A 446 1.99 4.25 1.30
N GLU A 447 1.95 4.59 2.58
CA GLU A 447 0.97 4.18 3.57
C GLU A 447 -0.45 4.63 3.22
N THR A 448 -0.60 5.69 2.41
CA THR A 448 -1.90 6.13 1.88
C THR A 448 -2.62 5.06 1.05
N MET A 449 -1.87 4.10 0.46
CA MET A 449 -2.45 2.93 -0.24
C MET A 449 -3.32 2.06 0.67
N LEU A 450 -3.16 2.12 1.99
CA LEU A 450 -3.99 1.38 2.97
C LEU A 450 -5.42 1.94 3.11
N ALA A 451 -5.73 3.07 2.48
CA ALA A 451 -7.12 3.48 2.25
C ALA A 451 -7.76 2.70 1.09
N LEU A 452 -6.99 2.46 0.00
CA LEU A 452 -7.48 1.71 -1.16
C LEU A 452 -7.76 0.25 -0.83
N THR A 453 -6.97 -0.39 0.03
CA THR A 453 -7.22 -1.79 0.43
C THR A 453 -8.56 -1.96 1.14
N ARG A 454 -9.02 -0.96 1.91
CA ARG A 454 -10.36 -0.95 2.53
C ARG A 454 -11.47 -0.79 1.49
N THR A 455 -11.24 0.02 0.46
CA THR A 455 -12.16 0.12 -0.70
C THR A 455 -12.26 -1.21 -1.44
N VAL A 456 -11.13 -1.88 -1.72
CA VAL A 456 -11.09 -3.20 -2.36
C VAL A 456 -11.82 -4.26 -1.52
N ASP A 457 -11.53 -4.35 -0.22
CA ASP A 457 -12.17 -5.31 0.68
C ASP A 457 -13.69 -5.10 0.78
N ARG A 458 -14.15 -3.84 0.94
CA ARG A 458 -15.58 -3.48 0.92
C ARG A 458 -16.29 -3.97 -0.34
N ILE A 459 -15.70 -3.76 -1.50
CA ILE A 459 -16.28 -4.09 -2.81
C ILE A 459 -16.38 -5.60 -2.99
N LEU A 460 -15.30 -6.32 -2.72
CA LEU A 460 -15.23 -7.78 -2.85
C LEU A 460 -16.14 -8.47 -1.84
N HIS A 461 -16.18 -8.00 -0.59
CA HIS A 461 -17.09 -8.48 0.44
C HIS A 461 -18.57 -8.28 0.06
N HIS A 462 -18.94 -7.11 -0.49
CA HIS A 462 -20.31 -6.85 -0.97
C HIS A 462 -20.71 -7.81 -2.11
N ALA A 463 -19.79 -8.13 -3.03
CA ALA A 463 -19.99 -9.14 -4.06
C ALA A 463 -19.91 -10.59 -3.55
N GLY A 464 -19.63 -10.81 -2.26
CA GLY A 464 -19.56 -12.13 -1.64
C GLY A 464 -18.31 -12.94 -2.01
N VAL A 465 -17.20 -12.28 -2.35
CA VAL A 465 -15.93 -12.92 -2.74
C VAL A 465 -14.77 -12.39 -1.90
N HIS A 466 -13.82 -13.27 -1.56
CA HIS A 466 -12.61 -12.90 -0.81
C HIS A 466 -11.35 -13.52 -1.46
N PRO A 467 -11.01 -13.12 -2.70
CA PRO A 467 -9.83 -13.62 -3.39
C PRO A 467 -8.53 -13.17 -2.72
N ARG A 468 -7.42 -13.79 -3.12
CA ARG A 468 -6.06 -13.33 -2.85
C ARG A 468 -5.81 -12.06 -3.68
N LEU A 469 -5.15 -11.04 -3.13
CA LEU A 469 -4.89 -9.78 -3.82
C LEU A 469 -3.41 -9.68 -4.21
N TRP A 470 -3.14 -9.37 -5.48
CA TRP A 470 -1.81 -8.98 -5.94
C TRP A 470 -1.86 -7.51 -6.39
N ASN A 471 -0.96 -6.68 -5.85
CA ASN A 471 -0.79 -5.31 -6.32
C ASN A 471 0.03 -5.30 -7.62
N THR A 472 -0.62 -5.21 -8.78
CA THR A 472 -0.02 -5.33 -10.12
C THR A 472 0.55 -4.02 -10.65
N GLY A 473 0.96 -3.11 -9.76
CA GLY A 473 1.65 -1.87 -10.11
C GLY A 473 0.79 -0.62 -9.97
N THR A 474 1.02 0.36 -10.86
CA THR A 474 0.59 1.75 -10.64
C THR A 474 -0.26 2.34 -11.78
N MET A 475 -0.69 3.59 -11.63
CA MET A 475 -1.47 4.35 -12.63
C MET A 475 -0.64 4.81 -13.83
N TYR A 476 -1.32 5.13 -14.93
CA TYR A 476 -0.73 5.65 -16.18
C TYR A 476 0.01 6.98 -16.01
N GLU A 477 -0.42 7.82 -15.06
CA GLU A 477 0.07 9.19 -14.88
C GLU A 477 1.40 9.30 -14.10
N ILE A 478 1.93 8.20 -13.57
CA ILE A 478 3.19 8.25 -12.78
C ILE A 478 4.41 8.74 -13.58
N PRO A 479 4.65 8.31 -14.84
CA PRO A 479 5.71 8.86 -15.69
C PRO A 479 5.61 10.38 -15.95
N LEU A 480 4.44 10.98 -15.74
CA LEU A 480 4.22 12.43 -15.90
C LEU A 480 4.67 13.24 -14.66
N GLN A 481 5.07 12.56 -13.58
CA GLN A 481 5.41 13.19 -12.30
C GLN A 481 6.93 13.33 -12.11
N LYS A 482 7.33 14.32 -11.30
CA LYS A 482 8.73 14.71 -11.15
C LYS A 482 9.56 13.63 -10.42
N PRO A 483 10.83 13.38 -10.85
CA PRO A 483 11.78 12.53 -10.13
C PRO A 483 11.92 12.86 -8.64
N LEU A 484 11.91 11.83 -7.78
CA LEU A 484 12.21 11.99 -6.36
C LEU A 484 13.73 12.00 -6.12
N GLY A 485 14.17 12.76 -5.13
CA GLY A 485 15.57 12.73 -4.67
C GLY A 485 15.97 11.34 -4.15
N ARG A 486 17.19 10.89 -4.49
CA ARG A 486 17.71 9.51 -4.29
C ARG A 486 17.36 8.87 -2.93
N ARG A 487 17.49 9.63 -1.83
CA ARG A 487 17.11 9.16 -0.49
C ARG A 487 15.61 8.88 -0.37
N ARG A 488 14.75 9.85 -0.70
CA ARG A 488 13.28 9.71 -0.63
C ARG A 488 12.80 8.57 -1.53
N ALA A 489 13.41 8.42 -2.71
CA ALA A 489 13.15 7.31 -3.62
C ALA A 489 13.46 5.94 -2.97
N ALA A 490 14.57 5.81 -2.24
CA ALA A 490 14.94 4.58 -1.54
C ALA A 490 14.08 4.30 -0.30
N ASP A 491 13.84 5.34 0.52
CA ASP A 491 13.00 5.25 1.72
C ASP A 491 11.55 4.87 1.33
N TYR A 492 10.99 5.47 0.26
CA TYR A 492 9.70 5.10 -0.35
C TYR A 492 9.69 3.67 -0.91
N ALA A 493 10.71 3.27 -1.67
CA ALA A 493 10.72 1.95 -2.32
C ALA A 493 10.68 0.80 -1.31
N VAL A 494 11.34 0.96 -0.15
CA VAL A 494 11.24 0.02 0.96
C VAL A 494 9.85 0.08 1.61
N ARG A 495 9.32 1.29 1.86
CA ARG A 495 7.99 1.49 2.45
C ARG A 495 6.85 0.92 1.61
N PHE A 496 6.94 0.93 0.28
CA PHE A 496 5.97 0.26 -0.61
C PHE A 496 5.79 -1.23 -0.26
N TYR A 497 6.87 -1.98 -0.04
CA TYR A 497 6.78 -3.39 0.35
C TYR A 497 6.38 -3.59 1.82
N LEU A 498 6.77 -2.67 2.72
CA LEU A 498 6.30 -2.69 4.11
C LEU A 498 4.78 -2.47 4.21
N VAL A 499 4.22 -1.61 3.35
CA VAL A 499 2.76 -1.44 3.21
C VAL A 499 2.09 -2.71 2.66
N GLY A 500 2.75 -3.44 1.75
CA GLY A 500 2.30 -4.77 1.32
C GLY A 500 2.25 -5.79 2.46
N LEU A 501 3.27 -5.81 3.32
CA LEU A 501 3.25 -6.63 4.55
C LEU A 501 2.13 -6.21 5.50
N TYR A 502 1.93 -4.91 5.70
CA TYR A 502 0.87 -4.37 6.55
C TYR A 502 -0.52 -4.76 6.03
N ALA A 503 -0.71 -4.72 4.70
CA ALA A 503 -1.95 -5.06 4.01
C ALA A 503 -2.23 -6.57 3.89
N ARG A 504 -1.37 -7.45 4.44
CA ARG A 504 -1.59 -8.90 4.44
C ARG A 504 -2.89 -9.31 5.14
N ASN A 505 -3.39 -8.51 6.08
CA ASN A 505 -4.69 -8.70 6.72
C ASN A 505 -5.89 -8.43 5.79
N ALA A 506 -5.67 -7.75 4.66
CA ALA A 506 -6.61 -7.57 3.56
C ALA A 506 -6.22 -8.46 2.35
N ASN A 507 -5.70 -9.67 2.62
CA ASN A 507 -5.31 -10.68 1.63
C ASN A 507 -4.25 -10.25 0.58
N VAL A 508 -3.47 -9.20 0.80
CA VAL A 508 -2.35 -8.84 -0.10
C VAL A 508 -1.21 -9.84 0.02
N GLU A 509 -0.87 -10.51 -1.09
CA GLU A 509 0.21 -11.52 -1.16
C GLU A 509 1.44 -11.05 -1.95
N ARG A 510 1.26 -10.24 -2.99
CA ARG A 510 2.33 -9.78 -3.89
C ARG A 510 2.26 -8.29 -4.17
N MET A 511 3.42 -7.66 -4.30
CA MET A 511 3.56 -6.25 -4.66
C MET A 511 4.52 -6.13 -5.85
N TYR A 512 4.04 -5.63 -6.99
CA TYR A 512 4.87 -5.41 -8.18
C TYR A 512 5.24 -3.93 -8.31
N PHE A 513 6.46 -3.56 -7.92
CA PHE A 513 6.93 -2.17 -8.02
C PHE A 513 7.10 -1.76 -9.49
N TYR A 514 6.67 -0.54 -9.84
CA TYR A 514 6.94 0.07 -11.15
C TYR A 514 8.02 1.17 -10.97
N ASN A 515 9.22 1.07 -11.56
CA ASN A 515 9.65 0.14 -12.61
C ASN A 515 11.08 -0.39 -12.43
N TRP A 516 11.42 -1.27 -13.38
CA TRP A 516 12.75 -1.60 -13.83
C TRP A 516 12.88 -1.32 -15.33
N GLY A 517 14.10 -1.06 -15.80
CA GLY A 517 14.43 -0.88 -17.23
C GLY A 517 14.34 0.59 -17.67
N GLY A 518 13.12 1.12 -17.77
CA GLY A 518 12.88 2.51 -18.19
C GLY A 518 13.32 3.57 -17.17
N THR A 519 13.73 4.75 -17.66
CA THR A 519 14.32 5.83 -16.83
C THR A 519 13.39 7.01 -16.52
N LYS A 520 12.29 7.17 -17.26
CA LYS A 520 11.44 8.38 -17.28
C LYS A 520 10.33 8.38 -16.19
N ILE A 521 10.63 7.97 -14.95
CA ILE A 521 9.62 7.88 -13.88
C ILE A 521 10.14 8.39 -12.51
N PRO A 522 9.26 8.69 -11.52
CA PRO A 522 9.63 9.25 -10.23
C PRO A 522 10.65 8.44 -9.40
N ILE A 523 10.61 7.11 -9.49
CA ILE A 523 11.50 6.19 -8.75
C ILE A 523 11.90 5.03 -9.68
N VAL A 524 13.16 5.00 -10.11
CA VAL A 524 13.73 3.91 -10.91
C VAL A 524 14.53 2.99 -9.98
N LEU A 525 14.20 1.69 -9.97
CA LEU A 525 14.99 0.70 -9.20
C LEU A 525 16.33 0.40 -9.89
N GLN A 526 16.32 0.24 -11.21
CA GLN A 526 17.49 0.04 -12.06
C GLN A 526 17.10 0.36 -13.51
N ALA A 527 17.96 1.07 -14.24
CA ALA A 527 17.81 1.26 -15.67
C ALA A 527 18.36 0.04 -16.44
N GLU A 528 17.84 -0.27 -17.62
CA GLU A 528 18.34 -1.37 -18.45
C GLU A 528 19.84 -1.18 -18.77
N GLY A 529 20.63 -2.25 -18.65
CA GLY A 529 22.10 -2.22 -18.76
C GLY A 529 22.82 -1.46 -17.63
N GLY A 530 22.12 -0.65 -16.83
CA GLY A 530 22.68 0.17 -15.76
C GLY A 530 22.84 -0.58 -14.42
N ALA A 531 23.58 0.02 -13.50
CA ALA A 531 23.71 -0.50 -12.14
C ALA A 531 22.42 -0.28 -11.30
N PRO A 532 22.13 -1.14 -10.30
CA PRO A 532 21.04 -0.93 -9.35
C PRO A 532 21.15 0.41 -8.62
N THR A 533 20.03 1.14 -8.48
CA THR A 533 20.01 2.40 -7.73
C THR A 533 20.01 2.17 -6.22
N GLN A 534 20.20 3.24 -5.44
CA GLN A 534 20.07 3.20 -3.98
C GLN A 534 18.71 2.62 -3.53
N ALA A 535 17.65 2.79 -4.32
CA ALA A 535 16.32 2.23 -4.03
C ALA A 535 16.29 0.70 -4.18
N ALA A 536 16.86 0.17 -5.26
CA ALA A 536 17.02 -1.29 -5.43
C ALA A 536 17.86 -1.92 -4.32
N LEU A 537 19.00 -1.31 -3.97
CA LEU A 537 19.89 -1.83 -2.92
C LEU A 537 19.22 -1.81 -1.54
N ALA A 538 18.37 -0.81 -1.26
CA ALA A 538 17.56 -0.74 -0.05
C ALA A 538 16.45 -1.81 -0.02
N VAL A 539 15.76 -2.04 -1.15
CA VAL A 539 14.76 -3.12 -1.31
C VAL A 539 15.39 -4.51 -1.17
N GLU A 540 16.63 -4.70 -1.65
CA GLU A 540 17.41 -5.92 -1.41
C GLU A 540 17.83 -6.04 0.07
N ARG A 541 18.14 -4.93 0.76
CA ARG A 541 18.44 -4.98 2.21
C ARG A 541 17.22 -5.43 3.01
N LEU A 542 16.03 -4.91 2.69
CA LEU A 542 14.76 -5.35 3.29
C LEU A 542 14.55 -6.86 3.09
N GLN A 543 14.74 -7.36 1.86
CA GLN A 543 14.63 -8.80 1.58
C GLN A 543 15.66 -9.65 2.35
N ARG A 544 16.87 -9.14 2.57
CA ARG A 544 17.89 -9.82 3.39
C ARG A 544 17.51 -9.86 4.88
N TRP A 545 16.89 -8.81 5.41
CA TRP A 545 16.32 -8.84 6.77
C TRP A 545 15.18 -9.86 6.89
N LEU A 546 14.38 -10.04 5.84
CA LEU A 546 13.16 -10.84 5.89
C LEU A 546 13.31 -12.30 5.43
N ALA A 547 14.46 -12.70 4.88
CA ALA A 547 14.69 -14.03 4.31
C ALA A 547 14.44 -15.22 5.26
N HIS A 548 14.56 -15.00 6.57
CA HIS A 548 14.27 -16.00 7.62
C HIS A 548 13.26 -15.48 8.67
N ALA A 549 12.53 -14.43 8.32
CA ALA A 549 11.56 -13.78 9.18
C ALA A 549 10.15 -14.37 9.00
N ARG A 550 9.43 -14.52 10.11
CA ARG A 550 8.02 -14.89 10.16
C ARG A 550 7.24 -13.74 10.80
N ILE A 551 6.50 -13.00 9.98
CA ILE A 551 5.70 -11.84 10.43
C ILE A 551 4.53 -12.31 11.30
N HIS A 552 4.21 -11.58 12.36
CA HIS A 552 3.13 -11.93 13.29
C HIS A 552 2.24 -10.76 13.73
N SER A 553 2.68 -9.51 13.63
CA SER A 553 1.82 -8.34 13.79
C SER A 553 2.30 -7.14 12.99
N CYS A 554 1.40 -6.25 12.59
CA CYS A 554 1.74 -4.87 12.23
C CYS A 554 0.80 -3.87 12.91
N GLY A 555 1.29 -2.68 13.20
CA GLY A 555 0.56 -1.62 13.91
C GLY A 555 1.05 -0.22 13.57
N HIS A 556 0.26 0.77 13.96
CA HIS A 556 0.50 2.18 13.71
C HIS A 556 0.01 3.03 14.90
N GLY A 557 0.74 4.10 15.19
CA GLY A 557 0.27 5.19 16.03
C GLY A 557 0.05 4.84 17.50
N LEU A 558 -0.62 5.74 18.21
CA LEU A 558 -0.94 5.59 19.64
C LEU A 558 -1.79 4.33 19.92
N ALA A 559 -2.59 3.87 18.95
CA ALA A 559 -3.35 2.61 19.02
C ALA A 559 -2.45 1.42 19.38
N SER A 560 -1.28 1.36 18.74
CA SER A 560 -0.32 0.25 18.86
C SER A 560 0.72 0.47 19.96
N GLY A 561 0.56 1.49 20.81
CA GLY A 561 1.57 1.88 21.79
C GLY A 561 2.82 2.53 21.17
N LEU A 562 2.70 3.07 19.95
CA LEU A 562 3.78 3.72 19.20
C LEU A 562 3.60 5.24 19.23
N GLY A 563 4.60 5.99 18.73
CA GLY A 563 4.41 7.41 18.40
C GLY A 563 3.37 7.57 17.29
N ASP A 564 2.67 8.71 17.25
CA ASP A 564 1.43 8.84 16.47
C ASP A 564 1.58 8.65 14.95
N ASN A 565 2.77 8.98 14.41
CA ASN A 565 3.18 8.78 13.01
C ASN A 565 4.08 7.54 12.79
N VAL A 566 4.24 6.69 13.80
CA VAL A 566 5.18 5.55 13.79
C VAL A 566 4.46 4.27 13.41
N TRP A 567 5.00 3.61 12.39
CA TRP A 567 4.58 2.32 11.89
C TRP A 567 5.53 1.23 12.40
N GLU A 568 4.99 0.06 12.75
CA GLU A 568 5.76 -1.14 13.13
C GLU A 568 5.21 -2.39 12.42
N CYS A 569 6.11 -3.27 11.99
CA CYS A 569 5.81 -4.68 11.77
C CYS A 569 6.78 -5.55 12.60
N ARG A 570 6.26 -6.60 13.25
CA ARG A 570 7.01 -7.53 14.10
C ARG A 570 7.17 -8.91 13.49
N PHE A 571 8.33 -9.50 13.75
CA PHE A 571 8.78 -10.73 13.14
C PHE A 571 9.46 -11.64 14.16
N THR A 572 9.19 -12.94 14.10
CA THR A 572 10.05 -13.98 14.67
C THR A 572 11.10 -14.35 13.62
N VAL A 573 12.39 -14.23 13.93
CA VAL A 573 13.47 -14.68 13.04
C VAL A 573 14.09 -15.95 13.62
N THR A 574 14.21 -16.98 12.78
CA THR A 574 14.71 -18.29 13.20
C THR A 574 15.93 -18.68 12.36
N GLY A 575 17.11 -18.66 13.00
CA GLY A 575 18.33 -19.25 12.46
C GLY A 575 18.50 -20.72 12.88
N SER A 576 19.60 -21.35 12.45
CA SER A 576 19.85 -22.79 12.66
C SER A 576 20.01 -23.23 14.12
N ARG A 577 20.30 -22.31 15.05
CA ARG A 577 20.49 -22.58 16.50
C ARG A 577 19.92 -21.49 17.43
N LEU A 578 19.41 -20.39 16.86
CA LEU A 578 19.04 -19.17 17.58
C LEU A 578 17.69 -18.65 17.05
N ARG A 579 16.89 -18.09 17.95
CA ARG A 579 15.70 -17.31 17.62
C ARG A 579 15.78 -15.95 18.30
N HIS A 580 15.48 -14.88 17.56
CA HIS A 580 15.16 -13.58 18.14
C HIS A 580 13.79 -13.11 17.61
N GLU A 581 13.17 -12.16 18.29
CA GLU A 581 12.15 -11.33 17.68
C GLU A 581 12.81 -10.06 17.12
N ALA A 582 12.19 -9.46 16.12
CA ALA A 582 12.66 -8.22 15.52
C ALA A 582 11.47 -7.35 15.10
N ALA A 583 11.68 -6.04 15.03
CA ALA A 583 10.67 -5.08 14.59
C ALA A 583 11.25 -4.14 13.53
N ILE A 584 10.56 -3.97 12.39
CA ILE A 584 10.87 -2.91 11.45
C ILE A 584 10.02 -1.69 11.82
N ARG A 585 10.67 -0.55 12.07
CA ARG A 585 10.00 0.73 12.39
C ARG A 585 10.37 1.82 11.39
N TRP A 586 9.40 2.67 11.08
CA TRP A 586 9.54 3.87 10.27
C TRP A 586 8.48 4.91 10.67
N THR A 587 8.61 6.14 10.19
CA THR A 587 7.50 7.10 10.17
C THR A 587 7.00 7.30 8.74
N ASP A 588 5.71 7.61 8.56
CA ASP A 588 5.21 8.01 7.24
C ASP A 588 5.74 9.39 6.82
N SER A 589 5.98 10.24 7.82
CA SER A 589 6.34 11.65 7.69
C SER A 589 7.19 12.10 8.89
N GLY A 590 8.15 12.99 8.67
CA GLY A 590 8.94 13.59 9.75
C GLY A 590 9.75 12.56 10.55
N THR A 591 9.81 12.73 11.88
CA THR A 591 10.61 11.84 12.76
C THR A 591 9.99 11.68 14.14
N ALA A 592 10.17 10.51 14.76
CA ALA A 592 9.78 10.21 16.13
C ALA A 592 10.98 9.71 16.95
N VAL A 593 10.78 9.49 18.26
CA VAL A 593 11.79 8.98 19.19
C VAL A 593 11.20 7.84 20.01
N THR A 594 11.99 6.82 20.29
CA THR A 594 11.64 5.68 21.14
C THR A 594 12.83 5.31 22.02
N THR A 595 12.56 4.82 23.22
CA THR A 595 13.61 4.40 24.16
C THR A 595 13.91 2.92 23.96
N SER A 596 15.20 2.57 23.92
CA SER A 596 15.69 1.20 23.78
C SER A 596 15.24 0.32 24.95
N ALA A 597 14.57 -0.80 24.64
CA ALA A 597 14.08 -1.77 25.61
C ALA A 597 15.22 -2.63 26.19
N PRO A 598 15.05 -3.28 27.37
CA PRO A 598 16.12 -4.06 28.00
C PRO A 598 16.61 -5.28 27.22
N ASP A 599 15.81 -5.76 26.27
CA ASP A 599 16.07 -6.89 25.39
C ASP A 599 16.52 -6.49 23.98
N LEU A 600 16.54 -5.20 23.63
CA LEU A 600 16.95 -4.72 22.32
C LEU A 600 18.49 -4.69 22.21
N ALA A 601 19.05 -5.40 21.23
CA ALA A 601 20.49 -5.57 21.06
C ALA A 601 21.10 -4.59 20.04
N ALA A 602 20.42 -4.39 18.90
CA ALA A 602 20.97 -3.63 17.78
C ALA A 602 19.91 -2.94 16.91
N VAL A 603 20.38 -1.89 16.22
CA VAL A 603 19.64 -1.14 15.18
C VAL A 603 20.37 -1.30 13.85
N HIS A 604 19.69 -1.82 12.83
CA HIS A 604 20.23 -2.06 11.50
C HIS A 604 19.55 -1.09 10.51
N ARG A 605 20.35 -0.49 9.62
CA ARG A 605 19.91 0.50 8.62
C ARG A 605 20.05 -0.03 7.19
N LEU A 606 19.38 0.64 6.25
CA LEU A 606 19.26 0.17 4.86
C LEU A 606 20.60 0.18 4.07
N ASP A 607 21.52 1.08 4.44
CA ASP A 607 22.92 1.08 3.99
C ASP A 607 23.68 -0.21 4.40
N GLY A 608 23.26 -0.86 5.48
CA GLY A 608 23.93 -2.00 6.11
C GLY A 608 24.62 -1.67 7.42
N THR A 609 24.59 -0.41 7.87
CA THR A 609 25.16 -0.01 9.16
C THR A 609 24.37 -0.66 10.30
N VAL A 610 25.08 -1.36 11.17
CA VAL A 610 24.53 -1.93 12.41
C VAL A 610 25.12 -1.16 13.60
N THR A 611 24.26 -0.74 14.52
CA THR A 611 24.64 -0.02 15.74
C THR A 611 24.12 -0.79 16.95
N PRO A 612 24.98 -1.35 17.82
CA PRO A 612 24.56 -1.89 19.11
C PRO A 612 23.91 -0.79 19.95
N VAL A 613 22.89 -1.15 20.72
CA VAL A 613 22.21 -0.24 21.66
C VAL A 613 22.21 -0.82 23.07
N ARG A 614 22.04 0.05 24.06
CA ARG A 614 21.92 -0.27 25.48
C ARG A 614 20.49 -0.02 25.96
N PRO A 615 20.04 -0.67 27.05
CA PRO A 615 18.77 -0.34 27.69
C PRO A 615 18.73 1.14 28.07
N GLY A 616 17.67 1.86 27.65
CA GLY A 616 17.54 3.29 27.89
C GLY A 616 18.10 4.22 26.80
N ASP A 617 18.83 3.70 25.80
CA ASP A 617 19.35 4.54 24.69
C ASP A 617 18.21 5.17 23.86
N THR A 618 18.42 6.40 23.41
CA THR A 618 17.45 7.16 22.61
C THR A 618 17.55 6.81 21.13
N ILE A 619 16.55 6.12 20.57
CA ILE A 619 16.51 5.70 19.16
C ILE A 619 15.59 6.64 18.38
N ARG A 620 16.15 7.30 17.34
CA ARG A 620 15.39 8.16 16.41
C ARG A 620 14.79 7.32 15.28
N ILE A 621 13.47 7.38 15.14
CA ILE A 621 12.71 6.81 14.01
C ILE A 621 12.50 7.91 12.97
N THR A 622 12.57 7.56 11.68
CA THR A 622 12.42 8.51 10.56
C THR A 622 11.69 7.86 9.39
N GLU A 623 11.43 8.64 8.35
CA GLU A 623 10.93 8.14 7.05
C GLU A 623 11.78 7.04 6.41
N GLN A 624 13.05 6.91 6.81
CA GLN A 624 13.91 5.77 6.50
C GLN A 624 13.63 4.61 7.48
N PRO A 625 13.18 3.43 7.01
CA PRO A 625 12.98 2.27 7.86
C PRO A 625 14.26 1.71 8.49
N ILE A 626 14.14 1.27 9.74
CA ILE A 626 15.19 0.57 10.48
C ILE A 626 14.68 -0.76 11.04
N LEU A 627 15.56 -1.76 11.12
CA LEU A 627 15.29 -3.01 11.82
C LEU A 627 15.86 -2.92 13.24
N LEU A 628 15.05 -3.31 14.21
CA LEU A 628 15.37 -3.45 15.63
C LEU A 628 15.50 -4.94 15.95
N GLU A 629 16.68 -5.43 16.35
CA GLU A 629 16.95 -6.84 16.66
C GLU A 629 17.01 -7.07 18.19
N GLU A 630 16.13 -7.92 18.74
CA GLU A 630 16.19 -8.33 20.15
C GLU A 630 17.29 -9.39 20.40
N HIS A 631 17.80 -9.49 21.63
CA HIS A 631 18.88 -10.41 21.99
C HIS A 631 18.53 -11.90 21.66
N PRO A 632 19.35 -12.60 20.85
CA PRO A 632 19.08 -13.97 20.44
C PRO A 632 18.99 -14.97 21.61
N ARG A 633 17.92 -15.76 21.60
CA ARG A 633 17.65 -16.83 22.57
C ARG A 633 18.01 -18.19 21.97
N SER A 634 18.65 -19.03 22.76
CA SER A 634 19.05 -20.39 22.33
C SER A 634 17.81 -21.28 22.12
N LEU A 635 17.74 -21.91 20.96
CA LEU A 635 16.80 -23.00 20.70
C LEU A 635 17.29 -24.24 21.47
N ARG A 636 16.89 -24.38 22.75
CA ARG A 636 17.18 -25.58 23.55
C ARG A 636 16.63 -26.80 22.81
N PRO A 637 17.45 -27.82 22.50
CA PRO A 637 16.93 -29.08 21.98
C PRO A 637 16.03 -29.72 23.04
N VAL A 638 14.87 -30.21 22.62
CA VAL A 638 14.02 -31.03 23.48
C VAL A 638 14.83 -32.26 23.85
N ARG A 639 15.18 -32.41 25.14
CA ARG A 639 15.72 -33.67 25.64
C ARG A 639 14.65 -34.73 25.41
N ARG A 640 14.94 -35.73 24.58
CA ARG A 640 14.26 -37.02 24.72
C ARG A 640 14.59 -37.52 26.12
N GLU A 641 13.57 -37.76 26.93
CA GLU A 641 13.75 -38.44 28.20
C GLU A 641 14.27 -39.87 27.91
N PRO A 642 15.23 -40.39 28.70
CA PRO A 642 15.62 -41.78 28.58
C PRO A 642 14.41 -42.64 28.95
N SER A 643 14.04 -43.59 28.09
CA SER A 643 12.98 -44.55 28.39
C SER A 643 13.44 -45.41 29.57
N SER A 644 12.84 -45.18 30.74
CA SER A 644 13.04 -46.01 31.93
C SER A 644 12.27 -47.32 31.79
N ALA A 645 12.87 -48.26 31.07
CA ALA A 645 12.40 -49.64 30.98
C ALA A 645 12.97 -50.46 32.15
N ASP A 646 12.35 -50.32 33.32
CA ASP A 646 12.48 -51.20 34.48
C ASP A 646 11.06 -51.38 35.06
N GLY A 647 10.55 -52.62 35.09
CA GLY A 647 9.16 -52.96 35.46
C GLY A 647 8.64 -54.17 34.69
#